data_AF-A0AAE5GRF2-F1
#
_entry.id   AF-A0AAE5GRF2-F1
#
_cell.length_a   1.000
_cell.length_b   1.000
_cell.length_c   1.000
_cell.angle_alpha   90.00
_cell.angle_beta   90.00
_cell.angle_gamma   90.00
#
_symmetry.space_group_name_H-M   'P 1'
#
loop_
_entity.id
_entity.type
_entity.pdbx_description
1 polymer ?
#
loop_
_entity_poly.entity_id
_entity_poly.type
_entity_poly.pdbx_seq_one_letter_code
_entity_poly.pdbx_strand_id
1 'polypeptide(L)'
;MGSLRRKWVSDPAFKMFKKVLPPLSSTEKEAMEAGSVWWDGELFSGRPDFTKLHHYPKPTLTAEEQSFMDNELETLLAMLDDHKIVKEDRDLPPEVWQYLRKERFFSLIISKEYGGREFSSLANSTIVTRIATRSISAAVCVMVPNSLGPGELLSHYGTQEQKDYWLPRLADGTDIPCFALTGPEAGSDAGGIPDEGIVCYGEHEGKEVLGVRINWNKRYITLAPVATVLGLAFKMYDPDGLMGDKKELGITCALIPADHKGVENGERHDPLGLAFMNGPTFGKDVFIPMDWLIGGQDYAGKGWRMLVECLSAGRGISLPALGTAVGHLTSRTTGAYAYVRKQFGMSIGKFEGVAESLGRIGGLTYLLEASRTLTTTSLDLNEKPGIVTAIAKYHMTEMARTILNDSMDIHSGRAIQDGPMNYLASPYLGIPVAITVEGANILTRNLMIFGQGATRCHPYVLKEMEAAANPDQKEGAKEFDDLLFKHIKHAMGNTFGAFGAALTGSRFIRADMSGATQKYYKEMTRLSRALAVSADIAMATLGGDLKRKEMISARLGDVLAYLYMASAALKKYEDEGRQQQDLDFVHYAVQHCLYNAANALQEAFTNYPQKAVGRLLKVLIFPLGNHFAKPSDDLTVKLAEALMTPGAQRDRLTNLCYVGKDENDSVGLMETAFLAMYDIKGLERKLMRAAKEGKVARKGLLADRLAQALEADVLTQEEVDQIVAADKLRYKAIQVDHFSHDFSAIHTNGKPKKGKAKLNTAA
;
A
#
# COMPACT_ATOMS: atom_id res chain seq x y z
N MET A 1 47.21 7.65 24.52
CA MET A 1 45.94 8.39 24.27
C MET A 1 44.67 7.59 24.59
N GLY A 2 44.64 6.26 24.46
CA GLY A 2 43.42 5.46 24.72
C GLY A 2 42.85 5.51 26.14
N SER A 3 43.69 5.58 27.19
CA SER A 3 43.19 5.59 28.58
C SER A 3 42.59 6.93 29.03
N LEU A 4 43.15 8.06 28.58
CA LEU A 4 42.63 9.40 28.90
C LEU A 4 41.34 9.69 28.13
N ARG A 5 41.25 9.27 26.86
CA ARG A 5 40.03 9.36 26.04
C ARG A 5 38.87 8.64 26.72
N ARG A 6 39.09 7.37 27.12
CA ARG A 6 38.09 6.57 27.83
C ARG A 6 37.68 7.21 29.15
N LYS A 7 38.66 7.55 29.98
CA LYS A 7 38.41 8.09 31.31
C LYS A 7 37.57 9.37 31.31
N TRP A 8 37.80 10.27 30.34
CA TRP A 8 37.20 11.61 30.37
C TRP A 8 36.05 11.82 29.38
N VAL A 9 35.90 10.96 28.37
CA VAL A 9 34.87 11.11 27.32
C VAL A 9 33.99 9.86 27.25
N SER A 10 34.58 8.71 26.96
CA SER A 10 33.82 7.49 26.63
C SER A 10 33.17 6.84 27.85
N ASP A 11 33.85 6.75 28.98
CA ASP A 11 33.32 6.13 30.21
C ASP A 11 32.19 6.97 30.82
N PRO A 12 32.28 8.32 30.90
CA PRO A 12 31.15 9.17 31.28
C PRO A 12 29.97 9.05 30.30
N ALA A 13 30.24 9.06 28.98
CA ALA A 13 29.21 8.91 27.96
C ALA A 13 28.52 7.54 28.05
N PHE A 14 29.27 6.45 28.26
CA PHE A 14 28.75 5.09 28.45
C PHE A 14 27.85 4.99 29.68
N LYS A 15 28.25 5.58 30.80
CA LYS A 15 27.42 5.63 32.03
C LYS A 15 26.14 6.44 31.81
N MET A 16 26.22 7.57 31.11
CA MET A 16 25.06 8.37 30.78
C MET A 16 24.12 7.61 29.82
N PHE A 17 24.68 6.98 28.79
CA PHE A 17 23.94 6.20 27.80
C PHE A 17 23.19 5.04 28.47
N LYS A 18 23.82 4.27 29.36
CA LYS A 18 23.16 3.25 30.18
C LYS A 18 22.01 3.77 31.05
N LYS A 19 22.10 5.01 31.53
CA LYS A 19 21.07 5.63 32.38
C LYS A 19 19.88 6.15 31.56
N VAL A 20 20.13 6.58 30.33
CA VAL A 20 19.12 7.17 29.43
C VAL A 20 18.44 6.09 28.58
N LEU A 21 19.07 4.93 28.39
CA LEU A 21 18.47 3.82 27.66
C LEU A 21 17.25 3.27 28.43
N PRO A 22 16.04 3.33 27.88
CA PRO A 22 14.91 2.66 28.50
C PRO A 22 15.13 1.13 28.47
N PRO A 23 14.70 0.39 29.51
CA PRO A 23 14.66 -1.06 29.43
C PRO A 23 13.68 -1.44 28.30
N LEU A 24 14.16 -2.20 27.31
CA LEU A 24 13.31 -2.77 26.27
C LEU A 24 12.49 -3.91 26.87
N SER A 25 11.17 -3.89 26.66
CA SER A 25 10.34 -5.07 26.95
C SER A 25 10.77 -6.25 26.08
N SER A 26 10.48 -7.49 26.49
CA SER A 26 10.77 -8.69 25.70
C SER A 26 10.14 -8.61 24.31
N THR A 27 8.89 -8.13 24.24
CA THR A 27 8.15 -7.93 22.98
C THR A 27 8.78 -6.88 22.07
N GLU A 28 9.34 -5.79 22.63
CA GLU A 28 10.05 -4.78 21.85
C GLU A 28 11.39 -5.29 21.35
N LYS A 29 12.11 -6.04 22.17
CA LYS A 29 13.38 -6.67 21.79
C LYS A 29 13.18 -7.65 20.65
N GLU A 30 12.19 -8.54 20.76
CA GLU A 30 11.84 -9.48 19.69
C GLU A 30 11.46 -8.74 18.40
N ALA A 31 10.67 -7.67 18.47
CA ALA A 31 10.34 -6.87 17.30
C ALA A 31 11.56 -6.17 16.67
N MET A 32 12.53 -5.74 17.49
CA MET A 32 13.79 -5.16 17.01
C MET A 32 14.72 -6.20 16.38
N GLU A 33 14.69 -7.45 16.83
CA GLU A 33 15.50 -8.54 16.27
C GLU A 33 14.85 -9.13 14.99
N ALA A 34 13.52 -9.12 14.90
CA ALA A 34 12.70 -9.79 13.87
C ALA A 34 12.67 -9.12 12.46
N GLY A 35 13.73 -8.43 12.01
CA GLY A 35 13.71 -7.76 10.69
C GLY A 35 15.08 -7.42 10.12
N SER A 36 15.13 -6.92 8.89
CA SER A 36 16.37 -6.47 8.24
C SER A 36 16.35 -4.96 7.96
N VAL A 37 17.56 -4.40 7.80
CA VAL A 37 17.77 -3.03 7.32
C VAL A 37 18.19 -3.13 5.86
N TRP A 38 17.52 -2.40 4.98
CA TRP A 38 17.72 -2.46 3.54
C TRP A 38 18.04 -1.07 2.98
N TRP A 39 17.31 -0.62 1.95
CA TRP A 39 17.51 0.68 1.31
C TRP A 39 17.25 1.87 2.26
N ASP A 40 16.36 1.70 3.23
CA ASP A 40 16.13 2.65 4.32
C ASP A 40 17.40 2.99 5.11
N GLY A 41 18.30 2.01 5.33
CA GLY A 41 19.61 2.24 5.95
C GLY A 41 20.54 3.15 5.14
N GLU A 42 20.55 2.99 3.81
CA GLU A 42 21.33 3.86 2.91
C GLU A 42 20.83 5.30 2.98
N LEU A 43 19.51 5.49 3.01
CA LEU A 43 18.87 6.80 3.11
C LEU A 43 19.11 7.48 4.47
N PHE A 44 19.20 6.71 5.56
CA PHE A 44 19.55 7.23 6.88
C PHE A 44 21.03 7.59 7.04
N SER A 45 21.92 7.01 6.24
CA SER A 45 23.37 7.23 6.36
C SER A 45 23.84 8.65 6.04
N GLY A 46 23.03 9.45 5.34
CA GLY A 46 23.43 10.76 4.80
C GLY A 46 24.23 10.69 3.49
N ARG A 47 24.57 9.50 3.00
CA ARG A 47 25.35 9.33 1.76
C ARG A 47 24.89 8.06 1.02
N PRO A 48 23.62 8.04 0.56
CA PRO A 48 23.07 6.85 -0.09
C PRO A 48 23.88 6.48 -1.34
N ASP A 49 24.23 5.20 -1.46
CA ASP A 49 24.84 4.66 -2.66
C ASP A 49 23.76 4.29 -3.69
N PHE A 50 23.45 5.20 -4.60
CA PHE A 50 22.47 4.94 -5.66
C PHE A 50 22.96 3.94 -6.71
N THR A 51 24.26 3.67 -6.79
CA THR A 51 24.75 2.56 -7.63
C THR A 51 24.21 1.26 -7.06
N LYS A 52 24.26 1.06 -5.74
CA LYS A 52 23.64 -0.10 -5.08
C LYS A 52 22.13 -0.21 -5.35
N LEU A 53 21.38 0.91 -5.30
CA LEU A 53 19.94 0.93 -5.63
C LEU A 53 19.66 0.35 -7.03
N HIS A 54 20.45 0.75 -8.02
CA HIS A 54 20.26 0.32 -9.41
C HIS A 54 20.83 -1.08 -9.70
N HIS A 55 21.63 -1.64 -8.80
CA HIS A 55 22.07 -3.04 -8.88
C HIS A 55 21.06 -4.02 -8.29
N TYR A 56 20.04 -3.56 -7.54
CA TYR A 56 18.96 -4.45 -7.15
C TYR A 56 18.25 -5.00 -8.40
N PRO A 57 17.89 -6.29 -8.41
CA PRO A 57 17.32 -6.93 -9.58
C PRO A 57 16.07 -6.20 -10.04
N LYS A 58 15.89 -6.13 -11.35
CA LYS A 58 14.67 -5.60 -11.96
C LYS A 58 13.49 -6.47 -11.54
N PRO A 59 12.38 -5.90 -11.05
CA PRO A 59 11.16 -6.66 -10.79
C PRO A 59 10.64 -7.26 -12.09
N THR A 60 10.59 -8.60 -12.16
CA THR A 60 10.12 -9.35 -13.33
C THR A 60 9.30 -10.54 -12.87
N LEU A 61 8.23 -10.83 -13.61
CA LEU A 61 7.45 -12.04 -13.44
C LEU A 61 8.14 -13.19 -14.19
N THR A 62 8.12 -14.37 -13.61
CA THR A 62 8.48 -15.61 -14.31
C THR A 62 7.47 -15.92 -15.43
N ALA A 63 7.83 -16.82 -16.34
CA ALA A 63 6.93 -17.22 -17.41
C ALA A 63 5.63 -17.87 -16.89
N GLU A 64 5.70 -18.60 -15.78
CA GLU A 64 4.53 -19.21 -15.15
C GLU A 64 3.62 -18.17 -14.51
N GLU A 65 4.19 -17.22 -13.75
CA GLU A 65 3.43 -16.13 -13.16
C GLU A 65 2.78 -15.26 -14.23
N GLN A 66 3.50 -14.94 -15.31
CA GLN A 66 2.95 -14.21 -16.45
C GLN A 66 1.81 -14.99 -17.11
N SER A 67 1.98 -16.30 -17.32
CA SER A 67 0.92 -17.16 -17.85
C SER A 67 -0.32 -17.14 -16.94
N PHE A 68 -0.15 -17.17 -15.62
CA PHE A 68 -1.27 -17.08 -14.67
C PHE A 68 -2.02 -15.75 -14.77
N MET A 69 -1.28 -14.64 -14.94
CA MET A 69 -1.86 -13.32 -15.14
C MET A 69 -2.69 -13.24 -16.42
N ASP A 70 -2.19 -13.85 -17.50
CA ASP A 70 -2.78 -13.77 -18.84
C ASP A 70 -3.96 -14.72 -19.04
N ASN A 71 -4.12 -15.72 -18.18
CA ASN A 71 -5.16 -16.75 -18.31
C ASN A 71 -6.07 -16.81 -17.07
N GLU A 72 -5.62 -17.40 -15.97
CA GLU A 72 -6.44 -17.69 -14.79
C GLU A 72 -6.99 -16.41 -14.15
N LEU A 73 -6.16 -15.37 -14.08
CA LEU A 73 -6.56 -14.07 -13.55
C LEU A 73 -7.52 -13.32 -14.49
N GLU A 74 -7.29 -13.31 -15.81
CA GLU A 74 -8.25 -12.72 -16.77
C GLU A 74 -9.63 -13.35 -16.66
N THR A 75 -9.67 -14.68 -16.50
CA THR A 75 -10.91 -15.43 -16.33
C THR A 75 -11.61 -15.02 -15.04
N LEU A 76 -10.88 -14.93 -13.91
CA LEU A 76 -11.46 -14.43 -12.66
C LEU A 76 -12.04 -13.02 -12.83
N LEU A 77 -11.29 -12.09 -13.43
CA LEU A 77 -11.72 -10.70 -13.61
C LEU A 77 -13.01 -10.59 -14.44
N ALA A 78 -13.15 -11.45 -15.46
CA ALA A 78 -14.36 -11.54 -16.28
C ALA A 78 -15.58 -12.12 -15.53
N MET A 79 -15.37 -12.94 -14.49
CA MET A 79 -16.45 -13.50 -13.66
C MET A 79 -17.01 -12.50 -12.63
N LEU A 80 -16.26 -11.44 -12.31
CA LEU A 80 -16.63 -10.51 -11.24
C LEU A 80 -17.59 -9.43 -11.75
N ASP A 81 -18.75 -9.33 -11.09
CA ASP A 81 -19.65 -8.17 -11.14
C ASP A 81 -19.69 -7.54 -9.75
N ASP A 82 -18.93 -6.45 -9.56
CA ASP A 82 -18.75 -5.87 -8.22
C ASP A 82 -20.04 -5.25 -7.67
N HIS A 83 -20.88 -4.66 -8.51
CA HIS A 83 -22.16 -4.12 -8.05
C HIS A 83 -23.05 -5.24 -7.52
N LYS A 84 -23.16 -6.35 -8.27
CA LYS A 84 -23.93 -7.51 -7.83
C LYS A 84 -23.37 -8.12 -6.54
N ILE A 85 -22.05 -8.32 -6.47
CA ILE A 85 -21.34 -8.82 -5.28
C ILE A 85 -21.66 -7.96 -4.06
N VAL A 86 -21.58 -6.63 -4.19
CA VAL A 86 -21.68 -5.68 -3.07
C VAL A 86 -23.13 -5.40 -2.65
N LYS A 87 -24.07 -5.30 -3.61
CA LYS A 87 -25.44 -4.82 -3.36
C LYS A 87 -26.49 -5.92 -3.32
N GLU A 88 -26.32 -6.99 -4.10
CA GLU A 88 -27.31 -8.05 -4.24
C GLU A 88 -26.89 -9.28 -3.43
N ASP A 89 -25.75 -9.87 -3.77
CA ASP A 89 -25.31 -11.15 -3.21
C ASP A 89 -24.77 -10.98 -1.79
N ARG A 90 -24.15 -9.83 -1.49
CA ARG A 90 -23.42 -9.56 -0.23
C ARG A 90 -22.36 -10.63 0.07
N ASP A 91 -21.86 -11.28 -0.96
CA ASP A 91 -20.86 -12.35 -0.95
C ASP A 91 -20.28 -12.48 -2.37
N LEU A 92 -19.19 -13.22 -2.55
CA LEU A 92 -18.79 -13.69 -3.86
C LEU A 92 -19.75 -14.80 -4.34
N PRO A 93 -20.12 -14.83 -5.63
CA PRO A 93 -20.92 -15.92 -6.18
C PRO A 93 -20.27 -17.30 -5.94
N PRO A 94 -21.06 -18.37 -5.73
CA PRO A 94 -20.53 -19.72 -5.49
C PRO A 94 -19.54 -20.20 -6.55
N GLU A 95 -19.77 -19.88 -7.82
CA GLU A 95 -18.88 -20.19 -8.93
C GLU A 95 -17.54 -19.47 -8.84
N VAL A 96 -17.51 -18.24 -8.32
CA VAL A 96 -16.28 -17.48 -8.06
C VAL A 96 -15.52 -18.13 -6.91
N TRP A 97 -16.19 -18.47 -5.81
CA TRP A 97 -15.56 -19.22 -4.71
C TRP A 97 -14.95 -20.55 -5.18
N GLN A 98 -15.66 -21.32 -5.99
CA GLN A 98 -15.17 -22.58 -6.55
C GLN A 98 -13.95 -22.36 -7.45
N TYR A 99 -13.99 -21.32 -8.29
CA TYR A 99 -12.88 -20.98 -9.18
C TYR A 99 -11.62 -20.56 -8.40
N LEU A 100 -11.77 -19.73 -7.37
CA LEU A 100 -10.65 -19.30 -6.52
C LEU A 100 -9.94 -20.50 -5.85
N ARG A 101 -10.69 -21.48 -5.36
CA ARG A 101 -10.15 -22.73 -4.80
C ARG A 101 -9.45 -23.57 -5.87
N LYS A 102 -10.16 -23.86 -6.96
CA LYS A 102 -9.68 -24.70 -8.07
C LYS A 102 -8.36 -24.19 -8.65
N GLU A 103 -8.27 -22.89 -8.90
CA GLU A 103 -7.11 -22.28 -9.53
C GLU A 103 -6.06 -21.77 -8.52
N ARG A 104 -6.20 -22.10 -7.23
CA ARG A 104 -5.21 -21.86 -6.17
C ARG A 104 -4.96 -20.38 -5.86
N PHE A 105 -6.00 -19.54 -5.94
CA PHE A 105 -5.90 -18.13 -5.58
C PHE A 105 -5.68 -17.91 -4.07
N PHE A 106 -6.05 -18.85 -3.20
CA PHE A 106 -5.80 -18.74 -1.75
C PHE A 106 -4.41 -19.21 -1.31
N SER A 107 -3.57 -19.64 -2.25
CA SER A 107 -2.29 -20.30 -1.96
C SER A 107 -1.20 -19.92 -2.96
N LEU A 108 -1.16 -18.64 -3.32
CA LEU A 108 -0.14 -18.06 -4.18
C LEU A 108 1.26 -18.24 -3.59
N ILE A 109 1.40 -18.13 -2.26
CA ILE A 109 2.71 -18.19 -1.58
C ILE A 109 3.09 -19.57 -1.04
N ILE A 110 2.15 -20.53 -0.98
CA ILE A 110 2.44 -21.88 -0.49
C ILE A 110 3.34 -22.59 -1.52
N SER A 111 4.35 -23.32 -1.06
CA SER A 111 5.29 -24.01 -1.93
C SER A 111 4.60 -25.10 -2.77
N LYS A 112 5.18 -25.37 -3.94
CA LYS A 112 4.63 -26.36 -4.89
C LYS A 112 4.64 -27.79 -4.36
N GLU A 113 5.56 -28.12 -3.46
CA GLU A 113 5.60 -29.42 -2.77
C GLU A 113 4.31 -29.72 -1.99
N TYR A 114 3.63 -28.69 -1.47
CA TYR A 114 2.31 -28.82 -0.83
C TYR A 114 1.16 -28.44 -1.78
N GLY A 115 1.39 -28.37 -3.09
CA GLY A 115 0.34 -28.08 -4.08
C GLY A 115 -0.06 -26.61 -4.22
N GLY A 116 0.71 -25.68 -3.61
CA GLY A 116 0.57 -24.24 -3.81
C GLY A 116 1.23 -23.76 -5.11
N ARG A 117 1.30 -22.43 -5.31
CA ARG A 117 1.87 -21.82 -6.53
C ARG A 117 3.32 -21.39 -6.40
N GLU A 118 3.81 -21.09 -5.19
CA GLU A 118 5.15 -20.57 -4.94
C GLU A 118 5.47 -19.30 -5.76
N PHE A 119 4.50 -18.41 -5.88
CA PHE A 119 4.65 -17.14 -6.58
C PHE A 119 5.39 -16.10 -5.74
N SER A 120 6.13 -15.25 -6.42
CA SER A 120 6.85 -14.11 -5.86
C SER A 120 5.91 -13.10 -5.20
N SER A 121 6.48 -12.28 -4.32
CA SER A 121 5.80 -11.12 -3.72
C SER A 121 5.32 -10.15 -4.79
N LEU A 122 6.09 -9.98 -5.87
CA LEU A 122 5.69 -9.18 -7.03
C LEU A 122 4.45 -9.75 -7.71
N ALA A 123 4.41 -11.06 -7.97
CA ALA A 123 3.25 -11.72 -8.59
C ALA A 123 2.01 -11.63 -7.70
N ASN A 124 2.13 -11.94 -6.40
CA ASN A 124 1.03 -11.80 -5.43
C ASN A 124 0.48 -10.36 -5.41
N SER A 125 1.36 -9.36 -5.22
CA SER A 125 0.96 -7.95 -5.23
C SER A 125 0.28 -7.54 -6.54
N THR A 126 0.77 -8.04 -7.68
CA THR A 126 0.22 -7.72 -9.00
C THR A 126 -1.15 -8.37 -9.20
N ILE A 127 -1.34 -9.65 -8.83
CA ILE A 127 -2.64 -10.34 -8.86
C ILE A 127 -3.67 -9.56 -8.04
N VAL A 128 -3.35 -9.25 -6.77
CA VAL A 128 -4.25 -8.51 -5.87
C VAL A 128 -4.56 -7.12 -6.42
N THR A 129 -3.57 -6.41 -6.97
CA THR A 129 -3.77 -5.09 -7.60
C THR A 129 -4.80 -5.18 -8.73
N ARG A 130 -4.64 -6.15 -9.64
CA ARG A 130 -5.54 -6.31 -10.78
C ARG A 130 -6.96 -6.68 -10.33
N ILE A 131 -7.11 -7.63 -9.39
CA ILE A 131 -8.43 -7.97 -8.82
C ILE A 131 -9.08 -6.74 -8.21
N ALA A 132 -8.34 -5.93 -7.44
CA ALA A 132 -8.87 -4.75 -6.78
C ALA A 132 -9.30 -3.62 -7.74
N THR A 133 -8.78 -3.58 -8.97
CA THR A 133 -9.32 -2.66 -10.01
C THR A 133 -10.72 -3.05 -10.47
N ARG A 134 -11.12 -4.30 -10.22
CA ARG A 134 -12.44 -4.85 -10.57
C ARG A 134 -13.37 -4.99 -9.37
N SER A 135 -12.91 -5.65 -8.30
CA SER A 135 -13.66 -5.84 -7.06
C SER A 135 -12.74 -5.88 -5.85
N ILE A 136 -12.94 -4.93 -4.93
CA ILE A 136 -12.19 -4.90 -3.67
C ILE A 136 -12.57 -6.07 -2.77
N SER A 137 -13.84 -6.47 -2.78
CA SER A 137 -14.31 -7.60 -1.96
C SER A 137 -13.60 -8.89 -2.36
N ALA A 138 -13.51 -9.17 -3.67
CA ALA A 138 -12.76 -10.32 -4.17
C ALA A 138 -11.26 -10.23 -3.86
N ALA A 139 -10.67 -9.04 -4.02
CA ALA A 139 -9.26 -8.82 -3.73
C ALA A 139 -8.94 -9.10 -2.25
N VAL A 140 -9.79 -8.67 -1.32
CA VAL A 140 -9.62 -8.93 0.12
C VAL A 140 -9.73 -10.42 0.44
N CYS A 141 -10.67 -11.14 -0.17
CA CYS A 141 -10.79 -12.58 0.01
C CYS A 141 -9.55 -13.35 -0.46
N VAL A 142 -8.93 -12.94 -1.57
CA VAL A 142 -7.70 -13.55 -2.10
C VAL A 142 -6.46 -13.13 -1.31
N MET A 143 -6.41 -11.87 -0.90
CA MET A 143 -5.25 -11.25 -0.24
C MET A 143 -4.92 -11.86 1.13
N VAL A 144 -5.93 -12.10 1.97
CA VAL A 144 -5.69 -12.47 3.38
C VAL A 144 -5.01 -13.83 3.55
N PRO A 145 -5.44 -14.91 2.86
CA PRO A 145 -4.74 -16.20 2.93
C PRO A 145 -3.28 -16.14 2.45
N ASN A 146 -2.94 -15.17 1.60
CA ASN A 146 -1.61 -14.99 0.99
C ASN A 146 -0.75 -13.90 1.67
N SER A 147 -1.09 -13.45 2.88
CA SER A 147 -0.31 -12.41 3.57
C SER A 147 -0.33 -12.52 5.10
N LEU A 148 -1.48 -12.80 5.69
CA LEU A 148 -1.66 -12.98 7.13
C LEU A 148 -2.41 -14.28 7.39
N GLY A 149 -1.93 -15.34 6.75
CA GLY A 149 -2.54 -16.65 6.78
C GLY A 149 -1.77 -17.62 7.67
N PRO A 150 -2.46 -18.63 8.24
CA PRO A 150 -1.81 -19.81 8.78
C PRO A 150 -0.86 -20.49 7.80
N GLY A 151 -1.07 -20.38 6.48
CA GLY A 151 -0.16 -20.93 5.47
C GLY A 151 1.28 -20.39 5.56
N GLU A 152 1.45 -19.07 5.74
CA GLU A 152 2.77 -18.46 5.90
C GLU A 152 3.41 -18.86 7.24
N LEU A 153 2.62 -18.81 8.32
CA LEU A 153 3.08 -19.21 9.65
C LEU A 153 3.53 -20.68 9.69
N LEU A 154 2.75 -21.58 9.09
CA LEU A 154 3.08 -23.00 8.97
C LEU A 154 4.35 -23.21 8.14
N SER A 155 4.50 -22.49 7.03
CA SER A 155 5.68 -22.63 6.16
C SER A 155 6.97 -22.34 6.92
N HIS A 156 6.97 -21.30 7.77
CA HIS A 156 8.15 -20.89 8.53
C HIS A 156 8.33 -21.60 9.88
N TYR A 157 7.24 -21.88 10.60
CA TYR A 157 7.30 -22.32 12.00
C TYR A 157 6.57 -23.63 12.28
N GLY A 158 5.76 -24.14 11.35
CA GLY A 158 5.04 -25.39 11.53
C GLY A 158 5.98 -26.60 11.64
N THR A 159 5.58 -27.61 12.41
CA THR A 159 6.26 -28.92 12.38
C THR A 159 6.04 -29.58 11.02
N GLN A 160 6.82 -30.63 10.71
CA GLN A 160 6.65 -31.32 9.43
C GLN A 160 5.26 -31.94 9.30
N GLU A 161 4.74 -32.53 10.39
CA GLU A 161 3.40 -33.11 10.45
C GLU A 161 2.31 -32.06 10.21
N GLN A 162 2.47 -30.86 10.78
CA GLN A 162 1.55 -29.75 10.55
C GLN A 162 1.60 -29.27 9.10
N LYS A 163 2.79 -29.18 8.50
CA LYS A 163 2.97 -28.80 7.10
C LYS A 163 2.31 -29.80 6.17
N ASP A 164 2.62 -31.08 6.35
CA ASP A 164 2.11 -32.19 5.53
C ASP A 164 0.58 -32.32 5.61
N TYR A 165 -0.02 -32.00 6.75
CA TYR A 165 -1.47 -32.03 6.93
C TYR A 165 -2.16 -30.76 6.40
N TRP A 166 -1.74 -29.58 6.87
CA TRP A 166 -2.49 -28.33 6.64
C TRP A 166 -2.17 -27.67 5.30
N LEU A 167 -0.91 -27.62 4.87
CA LEU A 167 -0.54 -26.85 3.69
C LEU A 167 -1.23 -27.37 2.40
N PRO A 168 -1.34 -28.69 2.15
CA PRO A 168 -2.09 -29.20 0.99
C PRO A 168 -3.58 -28.82 1.00
N ARG A 169 -4.20 -28.84 2.18
CA ARG A 169 -5.63 -28.54 2.37
C ARG A 169 -5.93 -27.05 2.27
N LEU A 170 -5.00 -26.21 2.71
CA LEU A 170 -5.02 -24.78 2.48
C LEU A 170 -4.77 -24.45 1.00
N ALA A 171 -3.90 -25.22 0.34
CA ALA A 171 -3.56 -25.02 -1.06
C ALA A 171 -4.76 -25.25 -1.98
N ASP A 172 -5.45 -26.38 -1.84
CA ASP A 172 -6.59 -26.70 -2.69
C ASP A 172 -7.91 -26.01 -2.29
N GLY A 173 -7.89 -25.27 -1.19
CA GLY A 173 -9.05 -24.57 -0.64
C GLY A 173 -10.10 -25.52 -0.02
N THR A 174 -9.72 -26.76 0.30
CA THR A 174 -10.49 -27.62 1.22
C THR A 174 -10.66 -26.91 2.54
N ASP A 175 -9.58 -26.32 3.05
CA ASP A 175 -9.60 -25.46 4.22
C ASP A 175 -9.49 -23.98 3.85
N ILE A 176 -10.43 -23.18 4.36
CA ILE A 176 -10.37 -21.72 4.28
C ILE A 176 -9.88 -21.20 5.62
N PRO A 177 -8.72 -20.53 5.66
CA PRO A 177 -8.20 -19.98 6.90
C PRO A 177 -8.78 -18.61 7.22
N CYS A 178 -8.85 -18.32 8.52
CA CYS A 178 -8.86 -16.95 9.04
C CYS A 178 -7.82 -16.81 10.16
N PHE A 179 -7.49 -15.58 10.56
CA PHE A 179 -6.53 -15.34 11.63
C PHE A 179 -7.08 -14.36 12.69
N ALA A 180 -7.33 -14.87 13.88
CA ALA A 180 -7.94 -14.19 14.99
C ALA A 180 -6.92 -13.64 15.98
N LEU A 181 -6.50 -12.40 15.72
CA LEU A 181 -5.64 -11.61 16.60
C LEU A 181 -6.43 -10.55 17.38
N THR A 182 -7.23 -9.74 16.68
CA THR A 182 -7.91 -8.57 17.24
C THR A 182 -9.13 -8.95 18.07
N GLY A 183 -9.28 -8.30 19.23
CA GLY A 183 -10.42 -8.45 20.13
C GLY A 183 -11.06 -7.11 20.53
N PRO A 184 -12.08 -7.12 21.40
CA PRO A 184 -12.69 -5.91 21.95
C PRO A 184 -11.69 -4.98 22.65
N GLU A 185 -10.81 -5.55 23.48
CA GLU A 185 -9.88 -4.80 24.34
C GLU A 185 -8.53 -4.50 23.68
N ALA A 186 -8.18 -5.22 22.60
CA ALA A 186 -6.87 -5.13 21.97
C ALA A 186 -6.94 -5.13 20.44
N GLY A 187 -6.41 -4.06 19.84
CA GLY A 187 -6.24 -3.88 18.40
C GLY A 187 -4.82 -3.44 18.06
N SER A 188 -4.55 -2.14 18.15
CA SER A 188 -3.20 -1.58 17.94
C SER A 188 -2.16 -2.10 18.94
N ASP A 189 -2.54 -2.31 20.20
CA ASP A 189 -1.72 -2.98 21.21
C ASP A 189 -1.94 -4.49 21.15
N ALA A 190 -1.45 -5.12 20.07
CA ALA A 190 -1.59 -6.56 19.87
C ALA A 190 -0.80 -7.40 20.90
N GLY A 191 0.20 -6.81 21.58
CA GLY A 191 0.89 -7.46 22.70
C GLY A 191 0.01 -7.57 23.95
N GLY A 192 -1.00 -6.70 24.06
CA GLY A 192 -1.89 -6.56 25.19
C GLY A 192 -3.11 -7.50 25.21
N ILE A 193 -3.27 -8.43 24.27
CA ILE A 193 -4.48 -9.27 24.16
C ILE A 193 -4.90 -9.93 25.48
N PRO A 194 -6.19 -9.97 25.83
CA PRO A 194 -6.67 -10.55 27.09
C PRO A 194 -7.03 -12.03 26.97
N ASP A 195 -7.01 -12.62 25.77
CA ASP A 195 -7.40 -14.01 25.55
C ASP A 195 -6.37 -14.95 26.19
N GLU A 196 -6.83 -15.93 26.98
CA GLU A 196 -5.99 -16.76 27.84
C GLU A 196 -6.09 -18.24 27.48
N GLY A 197 -4.95 -18.93 27.53
CA GLY A 197 -4.84 -20.37 27.43
C GLY A 197 -4.10 -20.94 28.63
N ILE A 198 -4.73 -21.86 29.35
CA ILE A 198 -4.17 -22.53 30.54
C ILE A 198 -3.70 -23.94 30.17
N VAL A 199 -2.42 -24.23 30.41
CA VAL A 199 -1.86 -25.57 30.27
C VAL A 199 -2.56 -26.52 31.23
N CYS A 200 -3.10 -27.61 30.70
CA CYS A 200 -3.79 -28.64 31.50
C CYS A 200 -3.83 -29.99 30.77
N TYR A 201 -4.20 -31.05 31.49
CA TYR A 201 -4.59 -32.31 30.89
C TYR A 201 -6.05 -32.27 30.43
N GLY A 202 -6.33 -32.93 29.30
CA GLY A 202 -7.67 -33.07 28.75
C GLY A 202 -7.76 -34.26 27.79
N GLU A 203 -8.99 -34.62 27.43
CA GLU A 203 -9.23 -35.72 26.51
C GLU A 203 -9.12 -35.24 25.04
N HIS A 204 -8.33 -35.95 24.24
CA HIS A 204 -8.25 -35.80 22.79
C HIS A 204 -8.17 -37.19 22.16
N GLU A 205 -9.04 -37.47 21.19
CA GLU A 205 -9.11 -38.79 20.51
C GLU A 205 -9.21 -39.98 21.49
N GLY A 206 -9.95 -39.81 22.59
CA GLY A 206 -10.14 -40.85 23.61
C GLY A 206 -8.91 -41.12 24.49
N LYS A 207 -7.89 -40.25 24.46
CA LYS A 207 -6.70 -40.31 25.31
C LYS A 207 -6.58 -39.04 26.15
N GLU A 208 -6.13 -39.18 27.39
CA GLU A 208 -5.71 -38.04 28.19
C GLU A 208 -4.35 -37.55 27.70
N VAL A 209 -4.29 -36.30 27.25
CA VAL A 209 -3.08 -35.67 26.71
C VAL A 209 -2.86 -34.31 27.35
N LEU A 210 -1.61 -33.85 27.32
CA LEU A 210 -1.29 -32.47 27.68
C LEU A 210 -1.76 -31.53 26.57
N GLY A 211 -2.38 -30.42 26.96
CA GLY A 211 -2.91 -29.44 26.03
C GLY A 211 -3.18 -28.10 26.71
N VAL A 212 -4.03 -27.30 26.09
CA VAL A 212 -4.36 -25.96 26.53
C VAL A 212 -5.87 -25.77 26.50
N ARG A 213 -6.44 -25.26 27.59
CA ARG A 213 -7.84 -24.80 27.63
C ARG A 213 -7.88 -23.30 27.40
N ILE A 214 -8.58 -22.88 26.36
CA ILE A 214 -8.52 -21.51 25.85
C ILE A 214 -9.90 -20.86 25.92
N ASN A 215 -9.91 -19.58 26.29
CA ASN A 215 -11.06 -18.69 26.19
C ASN A 215 -10.70 -17.48 25.34
N TRP A 216 -11.55 -17.10 24.38
CA TRP A 216 -11.32 -15.92 23.55
C TRP A 216 -12.60 -15.20 23.12
N ASN A 217 -12.43 -13.92 22.80
CA ASN A 217 -13.44 -13.09 22.17
C ASN A 217 -12.77 -12.20 21.13
N LYS A 218 -12.96 -12.53 19.85
CA LYS A 218 -12.28 -11.89 18.72
C LYS A 218 -13.28 -11.24 17.79
N ARG A 219 -12.88 -10.13 17.18
CA ARG A 219 -13.71 -9.35 16.25
C ARG A 219 -12.92 -8.85 15.07
N TYR A 220 -13.65 -8.49 14.01
CA TYR A 220 -13.09 -8.01 12.75
C TYR A 220 -12.21 -9.03 12.02
N ILE A 221 -12.53 -10.31 12.17
CA ILE A 221 -11.72 -11.38 11.60
C ILE A 221 -12.19 -11.63 10.16
N THR A 222 -11.35 -11.26 9.20
CA THR A 222 -11.60 -11.49 7.78
C THR A 222 -11.62 -12.98 7.48
N LEU A 223 -12.55 -13.40 6.63
CA LEU A 223 -12.91 -14.79 6.29
C LEU A 223 -13.50 -15.63 7.42
N ALA A 224 -13.53 -15.18 8.68
CA ALA A 224 -14.08 -15.97 9.79
C ALA A 224 -15.45 -16.61 9.49
N PRO A 225 -16.47 -15.88 8.96
CA PRO A 225 -17.80 -16.47 8.72
C PRO A 225 -17.83 -17.72 7.83
N VAL A 226 -16.81 -17.90 6.98
CA VAL A 226 -16.68 -19.01 6.03
C VAL A 226 -15.42 -19.85 6.26
N ALA A 227 -14.67 -19.56 7.32
CA ALA A 227 -13.43 -20.26 7.64
C ALA A 227 -13.74 -21.67 8.16
N THR A 228 -12.97 -22.65 7.69
CA THR A 228 -12.99 -24.02 8.20
C THR A 228 -11.86 -24.25 9.22
N VAL A 229 -10.87 -23.36 9.23
CA VAL A 229 -9.76 -23.39 10.20
C VAL A 229 -9.43 -21.99 10.71
N LEU A 230 -9.27 -21.89 12.02
CA LEU A 230 -9.00 -20.68 12.78
C LEU A 230 -7.53 -20.67 13.23
N GLY A 231 -6.75 -19.72 12.71
CA GLY A 231 -5.51 -19.32 13.39
C GLY A 231 -5.87 -18.43 14.58
N LEU A 232 -5.38 -18.74 15.78
CA LEU A 232 -5.71 -17.99 17.01
C LEU A 232 -4.43 -17.56 17.74
N ALA A 233 -4.36 -16.30 18.14
CA ALA A 233 -3.34 -15.78 19.06
C ALA A 233 -3.94 -15.51 20.45
N PHE A 234 -3.28 -16.04 21.49
CA PHE A 234 -3.68 -15.93 22.90
C PHE A 234 -2.46 -15.89 23.83
N LYS A 235 -2.61 -15.43 25.06
CA LYS A 235 -1.58 -15.50 26.11
C LYS A 235 -1.65 -16.83 26.84
N MET A 236 -0.53 -17.53 26.90
CA MET A 236 -0.45 -18.87 27.46
C MET A 236 0.19 -18.86 28.86
N TYR A 237 -0.41 -19.63 29.77
CA TYR A 237 -0.03 -19.74 31.17
C TYR A 237 0.07 -21.21 31.60
N ASP A 238 1.05 -21.51 32.44
CA ASP A 238 1.27 -22.82 33.05
C ASP A 238 1.27 -22.72 34.58
N PRO A 239 0.10 -22.48 35.22
CA PRO A 239 0.01 -22.26 36.66
C PRO A 239 0.49 -23.47 37.47
N ASP A 240 0.35 -24.68 36.92
CA ASP A 240 0.68 -25.93 37.60
C ASP A 240 2.12 -26.41 37.32
N GLY A 241 2.83 -25.80 36.36
CA GLY A 241 4.23 -26.12 36.06
C GLY A 241 4.38 -27.45 35.31
N LEU A 242 3.40 -27.79 34.48
CA LEU A 242 3.36 -29.03 33.70
C LEU A 242 4.39 -29.04 32.56
N MET A 243 4.85 -27.87 32.11
CA MET A 243 5.86 -27.69 31.06
C MET A 243 7.19 -27.13 31.56
N GLY A 244 7.25 -26.64 32.81
CA GLY A 244 8.47 -26.14 33.43
C GLY A 244 8.22 -25.08 34.52
N ASP A 245 9.27 -24.34 34.86
CA ASP A 245 9.24 -23.39 36.00
C ASP A 245 8.55 -22.06 35.67
N LYS A 246 8.37 -21.74 34.39
CA LYS A 246 7.83 -20.45 33.94
C LYS A 246 6.30 -20.50 33.91
N LYS A 247 5.65 -19.71 34.77
CA LYS A 247 4.18 -19.64 34.87
C LYS A 247 3.52 -18.83 33.75
N GLU A 248 4.13 -17.73 33.32
CA GLU A 248 3.64 -16.94 32.17
C GLU A 248 4.51 -17.24 30.95
N LEU A 249 3.99 -17.97 29.98
CA LEU A 249 4.78 -18.40 28.84
C LEU A 249 4.95 -17.29 27.81
N GLY A 250 3.84 -16.61 27.47
CA GLY A 250 3.79 -15.50 26.50
C GLY A 250 2.70 -15.70 25.46
N ILE A 251 2.70 -14.89 24.40
CA ILE A 251 1.77 -15.04 23.28
C ILE A 251 2.09 -16.32 22.52
N THR A 252 1.07 -17.11 22.22
CA THR A 252 1.15 -18.37 21.48
C THR A 252 0.14 -18.35 20.34
N CYS A 253 0.50 -18.99 19.22
CA CYS A 253 -0.37 -19.14 18.07
C CYS A 253 -0.78 -20.61 17.92
N ALA A 254 -2.07 -20.86 17.65
CA ALA A 254 -2.61 -22.19 17.40
C ALA A 254 -3.47 -22.23 16.14
N LEU A 255 -3.66 -23.44 15.61
CA LEU A 255 -4.57 -23.75 14.51
C LEU A 255 -5.70 -24.66 15.03
N ILE A 256 -6.95 -24.21 14.87
CA ILE A 256 -8.13 -24.85 15.45
C ILE A 256 -9.17 -25.05 14.35
N PRO A 257 -9.66 -26.26 14.08
CA PRO A 257 -10.82 -26.47 13.19
C PRO A 257 -12.01 -25.62 13.65
N ALA A 258 -12.68 -24.96 12.71
CA ALA A 258 -13.77 -24.04 13.02
C ALA A 258 -15.03 -24.73 13.56
N ASP A 259 -15.15 -26.05 13.37
CA ASP A 259 -16.20 -26.91 13.90
C ASP A 259 -15.81 -27.61 15.22
N HIS A 260 -14.61 -27.32 15.75
CA HIS A 260 -14.16 -27.90 17.02
C HIS A 260 -15.08 -27.48 18.18
N LYS A 261 -15.31 -28.42 19.11
CA LYS A 261 -16.27 -28.23 20.19
C LYS A 261 -15.94 -26.99 21.03
N GLY A 262 -16.91 -26.08 21.12
CA GLY A 262 -16.82 -24.83 21.88
C GLY A 262 -16.32 -23.63 21.09
N VAL A 263 -15.95 -23.81 19.81
CA VAL A 263 -15.73 -22.71 18.86
C VAL A 263 -17.10 -22.20 18.37
N GLU A 264 -17.30 -20.89 18.42
CA GLU A 264 -18.46 -20.21 17.84
C GLU A 264 -18.00 -19.27 16.71
N ASN A 265 -18.58 -19.46 15.52
CA ASN A 265 -18.22 -18.76 14.29
C ASN A 265 -19.43 -18.71 13.34
N GLY A 266 -19.38 -17.86 12.30
CA GLY A 266 -20.39 -17.78 11.23
C GLY A 266 -21.14 -16.44 11.19
N GLU A 267 -21.16 -15.67 12.28
CA GLU A 267 -21.75 -14.33 12.29
C GLU A 267 -20.92 -13.34 11.45
N ARG A 268 -21.57 -12.30 10.91
CA ARG A 268 -20.93 -11.32 10.03
C ARG A 268 -20.95 -9.91 10.61
N HIS A 269 -19.84 -9.20 10.44
CA HIS A 269 -19.79 -7.74 10.49
C HIS A 269 -20.05 -7.14 9.09
N ASP A 270 -20.37 -5.85 9.04
CA ASP A 270 -20.56 -5.08 7.81
C ASP A 270 -19.46 -4.03 7.63
N PRO A 271 -18.40 -4.30 6.84
CA PRO A 271 -17.32 -3.36 6.56
C PRO A 271 -17.77 -2.27 5.57
N LEU A 272 -18.59 -1.33 6.06
CA LEU A 272 -19.08 -0.17 5.29
C LEU A 272 -19.79 -0.55 3.97
N GLY A 273 -20.53 -1.66 3.97
CA GLY A 273 -21.27 -2.10 2.79
C GLY A 273 -20.48 -2.99 1.84
N LEU A 274 -19.19 -3.26 2.08
CA LEU A 274 -18.42 -4.20 1.26
C LEU A 274 -18.81 -5.65 1.56
N ALA A 275 -18.59 -6.54 0.59
CA ALA A 275 -19.12 -7.91 0.62
C ALA A 275 -18.14 -8.98 1.10
N PHE A 276 -16.85 -8.66 1.29
CA PHE A 276 -15.90 -9.64 1.78
C PHE A 276 -16.31 -10.15 3.17
N MET A 277 -16.05 -11.44 3.43
CA MET A 277 -16.41 -12.09 4.68
C MET A 277 -15.60 -11.50 5.83
N ASN A 278 -16.29 -11.04 6.87
CA ASN A 278 -15.68 -10.55 8.10
C ASN A 278 -16.65 -10.83 9.25
N GLY A 279 -16.14 -11.31 10.39
CA GLY A 279 -17.00 -11.73 11.50
C GLY A 279 -16.27 -11.76 12.84
N PRO A 280 -17.01 -11.95 13.94
CA PRO A 280 -16.43 -12.31 15.22
C PRO A 280 -16.15 -13.83 15.29
N THR A 281 -15.33 -14.22 16.26
CA THR A 281 -15.19 -15.63 16.68
C THR A 281 -15.08 -15.67 18.20
N PHE A 282 -15.67 -16.69 18.81
CA PHE A 282 -15.65 -16.88 20.26
C PHE A 282 -15.25 -18.31 20.60
N GLY A 283 -14.72 -18.47 21.80
CA GLY A 283 -14.46 -19.78 22.35
C GLY A 283 -14.50 -19.74 23.86
N LYS A 284 -15.14 -20.76 24.44
CA LYS A 284 -15.22 -20.93 25.88
C LYS A 284 -14.81 -22.34 26.27
N ASP A 285 -13.84 -22.43 27.17
CA ASP A 285 -13.30 -23.69 27.70
C ASP A 285 -12.88 -24.68 26.61
N VAL A 286 -12.35 -24.17 25.49
CA VAL A 286 -11.97 -24.99 24.33
C VAL A 286 -10.63 -25.65 24.61
N PHE A 287 -10.61 -26.97 24.68
CA PHE A 287 -9.38 -27.74 24.85
C PHE A 287 -8.75 -28.07 23.49
N ILE A 288 -7.46 -27.81 23.35
CA ILE A 288 -6.65 -28.23 22.18
C ILE A 288 -5.40 -28.98 22.66
N PRO A 289 -4.94 -30.03 21.95
CA PRO A 289 -3.69 -30.69 22.26
C PRO A 289 -2.48 -29.79 21.93
N MET A 290 -1.31 -30.05 22.55
CA MET A 290 -0.09 -29.26 22.30
C MET A 290 0.34 -29.25 20.83
N ASP A 291 0.04 -30.31 20.08
CA ASP A 291 0.41 -30.43 18.66
C ASP A 291 -0.38 -29.48 17.74
N TRP A 292 -1.42 -28.81 18.25
CA TRP A 292 -2.14 -27.77 17.52
C TRP A 292 -1.54 -26.38 17.69
N LEU A 293 -0.60 -26.20 18.62
CA LEU A 293 0.21 -24.98 18.69
C LEU A 293 1.12 -24.95 17.45
N ILE A 294 1.21 -23.82 16.75
CA ILE A 294 2.07 -23.71 15.57
C ILE A 294 3.52 -23.92 16.00
N GLY A 295 4.19 -24.93 15.43
CA GLY A 295 5.53 -25.37 15.84
C GLY A 295 5.56 -26.28 17.08
N GLY A 296 4.40 -26.71 17.57
CA GLY A 296 4.25 -27.61 18.71
C GLY A 296 4.62 -26.96 20.06
N GLN A 297 4.83 -27.82 21.06
CA GLN A 297 5.16 -27.40 22.43
C GLN A 297 6.42 -26.51 22.50
N ASP A 298 7.40 -26.75 21.61
CA ASP A 298 8.67 -26.00 21.56
C ASP A 298 8.49 -24.51 21.19
N TYR A 299 7.34 -24.16 20.62
CA TYR A 299 7.00 -22.80 20.23
C TYR A 299 5.96 -22.12 21.13
N ALA A 300 5.58 -22.76 22.24
CA ALA A 300 4.78 -22.13 23.28
C ALA A 300 5.46 -20.83 23.77
N GLY A 301 4.69 -19.73 23.80
CA GLY A 301 5.16 -18.40 24.19
C GLY A 301 5.98 -17.64 23.13
N LYS A 302 6.25 -18.22 21.95
CA LYS A 302 7.02 -17.59 20.85
C LYS A 302 6.14 -16.98 19.74
N GLY A 303 4.83 -16.92 19.93
CA GLY A 303 3.87 -16.45 18.94
C GLY A 303 4.04 -14.96 18.58
N TRP A 304 4.48 -14.11 19.51
CA TRP A 304 4.68 -12.69 19.21
C TRP A 304 5.74 -12.47 18.11
N ARG A 305 6.87 -13.17 18.20
CA ARG A 305 7.90 -13.16 17.16
C ARG A 305 7.34 -13.59 15.80
N MET A 306 6.58 -14.69 15.76
CA MET A 306 5.96 -15.17 14.51
C MET A 306 5.06 -14.10 13.89
N LEU A 307 4.21 -13.48 14.72
CA LEU A 307 3.30 -12.42 14.29
C LEU A 307 4.06 -11.25 13.71
N VAL A 308 5.08 -10.73 14.40
CA VAL A 308 5.84 -9.55 13.93
C VAL A 308 6.59 -9.84 12.63
N GLU A 309 7.18 -11.03 12.47
CA GLU A 309 7.89 -11.41 11.25
C GLU A 309 6.93 -11.50 10.04
N CYS A 310 5.85 -12.28 10.13
CA CYS A 310 4.89 -12.47 9.02
C CYS A 310 4.05 -11.20 8.74
N LEU A 311 3.59 -10.49 9.78
CA LEU A 311 2.86 -9.20 9.61
C LEU A 311 3.68 -8.18 8.82
N SER A 312 5.01 -8.22 8.96
CA SER A 312 5.87 -7.24 8.31
C SER A 312 5.98 -7.47 6.81
N ALA A 313 5.93 -8.73 6.34
CA ALA A 313 5.92 -9.07 4.92
C ALA A 313 4.57 -8.74 4.27
N GLY A 314 3.47 -9.24 4.85
CA GLY A 314 2.11 -9.00 4.33
C GLY A 314 1.77 -7.50 4.18
N ARG A 315 2.22 -6.67 5.14
CA ARG A 315 2.06 -5.20 5.10
C ARG A 315 2.66 -4.55 3.86
N GLY A 316 3.71 -5.13 3.27
CA GLY A 316 4.38 -4.63 2.07
C GLY A 316 3.72 -5.04 0.75
N ILE A 317 2.73 -5.94 0.79
CA ILE A 317 2.10 -6.54 -0.38
C ILE A 317 0.62 -6.14 -0.46
N SER A 318 -0.15 -6.45 0.58
CA SER A 318 -1.62 -6.42 0.67
C SER A 318 -2.24 -5.05 0.39
N LEU A 319 -2.30 -4.19 1.41
CA LEU A 319 -2.91 -2.87 1.30
C LEU A 319 -2.18 -1.93 0.32
N PRO A 320 -0.83 -2.00 0.17
CA PRO A 320 -0.14 -1.33 -0.93
C PRO A 320 -0.70 -1.70 -2.32
N ALA A 321 -1.02 -2.96 -2.59
CA ALA A 321 -1.63 -3.38 -3.84
C ALA A 321 -3.01 -2.73 -4.06
N LEU A 322 -3.85 -2.64 -3.02
CA LEU A 322 -5.14 -1.93 -3.11
C LEU A 322 -4.95 -0.43 -3.40
N GLY A 323 -3.97 0.21 -2.77
CA GLY A 323 -3.66 1.62 -3.02
C GLY A 323 -3.19 1.86 -4.47
N THR A 324 -2.35 0.96 -4.98
CA THR A 324 -1.91 1.00 -6.38
C THR A 324 -3.04 0.72 -7.35
N ALA A 325 -3.96 -0.19 -7.03
CA ALA A 325 -5.15 -0.47 -7.84
C ALA A 325 -6.01 0.77 -8.06
N VAL A 326 -6.21 1.58 -7.02
CA VAL A 326 -6.89 2.87 -7.12
C VAL A 326 -6.18 3.79 -8.11
N GLY A 327 -4.84 3.86 -8.09
CA GLY A 327 -4.07 4.65 -9.05
C GLY A 327 -4.26 4.22 -10.50
N HIS A 328 -4.14 2.92 -10.77
CA HIS A 328 -4.34 2.35 -12.11
C HIS A 328 -5.76 2.58 -12.62
N LEU A 329 -6.77 2.29 -11.78
CA LEU A 329 -8.18 2.48 -12.10
C LEU A 329 -8.49 3.95 -12.39
N THR A 330 -8.17 4.84 -11.46
CA THR A 330 -8.49 6.27 -11.58
C THR A 330 -7.74 6.95 -12.71
N SER A 331 -6.46 6.63 -12.95
CA SER A 331 -5.72 7.15 -14.10
C SER A 331 -6.37 6.73 -15.43
N ARG A 332 -6.84 5.48 -15.53
CA ARG A 332 -7.53 4.98 -16.74
C ARG A 332 -8.88 5.68 -16.91
N THR A 333 -9.75 5.60 -15.91
CA THR A 333 -11.15 6.02 -16.02
C THR A 333 -11.31 7.54 -15.96
N THR A 334 -10.60 8.23 -15.07
CA THR A 334 -10.74 9.68 -14.88
C THR A 334 -10.11 10.44 -16.04
N GLY A 335 -8.97 9.99 -16.57
CA GLY A 335 -8.38 10.54 -17.79
C GLY A 335 -9.33 10.43 -18.99
N ALA A 336 -9.93 9.26 -19.19
CA ALA A 336 -10.94 9.03 -20.22
C ALA A 336 -12.17 9.91 -20.01
N TYR A 337 -12.75 9.92 -18.81
CA TYR A 337 -13.91 10.73 -18.46
C TYR A 337 -13.68 12.22 -18.70
N ALA A 338 -12.51 12.73 -18.31
CA ALA A 338 -12.17 14.14 -18.47
C ALA A 338 -12.07 14.58 -19.95
N TYR A 339 -11.74 13.64 -20.83
CA TYR A 339 -11.77 13.86 -22.27
C TYR A 339 -13.20 13.78 -22.84
N VAL A 340 -13.97 12.76 -22.49
CA VAL A 340 -15.30 12.52 -23.09
C VAL A 340 -16.37 13.48 -22.56
N ARG A 341 -16.28 13.90 -21.30
CA ARG A 341 -17.25 14.82 -20.71
C ARG A 341 -16.98 16.23 -21.22
N LYS A 342 -18.00 16.86 -21.81
CA LYS A 342 -17.93 18.23 -22.33
C LYS A 342 -18.76 19.19 -21.51
N GLN A 343 -18.18 20.33 -21.14
CA GLN A 343 -18.86 21.48 -20.54
C GLN A 343 -18.29 22.78 -21.12
N PHE A 344 -19.12 23.82 -21.19
CA PHE A 344 -18.75 25.11 -21.78
C PHE A 344 -18.10 25.00 -23.18
N GLY A 345 -18.51 23.98 -23.96
CA GLY A 345 -18.07 23.77 -25.34
C GLY A 345 -16.75 23.00 -25.53
N MET A 346 -16.12 22.49 -24.47
CA MET A 346 -14.88 21.71 -24.56
C MET A 346 -14.86 20.54 -23.57
N SER A 347 -13.91 19.62 -23.75
CA SER A 347 -13.64 18.55 -22.78
C SER A 347 -13.24 19.14 -21.42
N ILE A 348 -13.76 18.59 -20.32
CA ILE A 348 -13.55 19.16 -18.99
C ILE A 348 -12.08 19.13 -18.55
N GLY A 349 -11.28 18.19 -19.04
CA GLY A 349 -9.84 18.15 -18.73
C GLY A 349 -9.02 19.30 -19.33
N LYS A 350 -9.63 20.15 -20.16
CA LYS A 350 -9.01 21.41 -20.63
C LYS A 350 -9.16 22.58 -19.65
N PHE A 351 -9.92 22.42 -18.57
CA PHE A 351 -9.96 23.41 -17.48
C PHE A 351 -8.81 23.15 -16.50
N GLU A 352 -8.05 24.19 -16.14
CA GLU A 352 -6.87 24.06 -15.29
C GLU A 352 -7.17 23.44 -13.92
N GLY A 353 -8.32 23.72 -13.31
CA GLY A 353 -8.71 23.08 -12.03
C GLY A 353 -8.94 21.56 -12.15
N VAL A 354 -9.40 21.07 -13.31
CA VAL A 354 -9.49 19.63 -13.59
C VAL A 354 -8.10 19.08 -13.91
N ALA A 355 -7.29 19.82 -14.67
CA ALA A 355 -5.92 19.44 -15.00
C ALA A 355 -5.02 19.32 -13.76
N GLU A 356 -5.22 20.17 -12.75
CA GLU A 356 -4.50 20.09 -11.47
C GLU A 356 -4.71 18.72 -10.80
N SER A 357 -5.97 18.32 -10.70
CA SER A 357 -6.38 17.05 -10.10
C SER A 357 -5.93 15.86 -10.95
N LEU A 358 -6.04 15.93 -12.27
CA LEU A 358 -5.53 14.90 -13.20
C LEU A 358 -4.01 14.74 -13.11
N GLY A 359 -3.26 15.83 -13.04
CA GLY A 359 -1.81 15.78 -12.90
C GLY A 359 -1.39 15.13 -11.58
N ARG A 360 -2.13 15.38 -10.49
CA ARG A 360 -1.94 14.71 -9.21
C ARG A 360 -2.28 13.21 -9.28
N ILE A 361 -3.41 12.84 -9.92
CA ILE A 361 -3.76 11.43 -10.17
C ILE A 361 -2.62 10.72 -10.93
N GLY A 362 -2.16 11.27 -12.04
CA GLY A 362 -1.12 10.66 -12.87
C GLY A 362 0.22 10.54 -12.15
N GLY A 363 0.67 11.63 -11.53
CA GLY A 363 1.97 11.69 -10.86
C GLY A 363 2.06 10.77 -9.64
N LEU A 364 0.98 10.71 -8.84
CA LEU A 364 0.93 9.80 -7.69
C LEU A 364 0.69 8.34 -8.10
N THR A 365 0.02 8.08 -9.23
CA THR A 365 -0.07 6.71 -9.79
C THR A 365 1.30 6.17 -10.18
N TYR A 366 2.14 6.99 -10.81
CA TYR A 366 3.52 6.59 -11.11
C TYR A 366 4.30 6.28 -9.82
N LEU A 367 4.11 7.08 -8.78
CA LEU A 367 4.77 6.89 -7.48
C LEU A 367 4.28 5.64 -6.75
N LEU A 368 2.97 5.34 -6.81
CA LEU A 368 2.36 4.13 -6.27
C LEU A 368 2.96 2.87 -6.90
N GLU A 369 3.00 2.79 -8.23
CA GLU A 369 3.56 1.63 -8.94
C GLU A 369 5.06 1.47 -8.68
N ALA A 370 5.81 2.58 -8.69
CA ALA A 370 7.23 2.57 -8.39
C ALA A 370 7.52 2.07 -6.96
N SER A 371 6.77 2.57 -5.97
CA SER A 371 6.93 2.17 -4.56
C SER A 371 6.53 0.71 -4.34
N ARG A 372 5.45 0.26 -4.98
CA ARG A 372 4.98 -1.13 -4.93
C ARG A 372 6.07 -2.09 -5.40
N THR A 373 6.59 -1.85 -6.60
CA THR A 373 7.58 -2.74 -7.24
C THR A 373 8.92 -2.76 -6.49
N LEU A 374 9.43 -1.60 -6.02
CA LEU A 374 10.64 -1.58 -5.18
C LEU A 374 10.42 -2.31 -3.85
N THR A 375 9.24 -2.19 -3.24
CA THR A 375 8.90 -2.88 -1.98
C THR A 375 8.87 -4.38 -2.19
N THR A 376 8.20 -4.87 -3.23
CA THR A 376 8.16 -6.32 -3.52
C THR A 376 9.53 -6.87 -3.88
N THR A 377 10.38 -6.11 -4.60
CA THR A 377 11.78 -6.52 -4.85
C THR A 377 12.54 -6.79 -3.57
N SER A 378 12.32 -6.01 -2.50
CA SER A 378 12.98 -6.28 -1.21
C SER A 378 12.53 -7.61 -0.61
N LEU A 379 11.23 -7.90 -0.67
CA LEU A 379 10.67 -9.13 -0.13
C LEU A 379 11.11 -10.35 -0.94
N ASP A 380 11.20 -10.24 -2.27
CA ASP A 380 11.69 -11.28 -3.17
C ASP A 380 13.19 -11.57 -2.99
N LEU A 381 13.94 -10.64 -2.40
CA LEU A 381 15.32 -10.86 -1.95
C LEU A 381 15.40 -11.55 -0.58
N ASN A 382 14.26 -11.99 -0.02
CA ASN A 382 14.12 -12.52 1.34
C ASN A 382 14.51 -11.52 2.45
N GLU A 383 14.50 -10.23 2.14
CA GLU A 383 14.63 -9.19 3.17
C GLU A 383 13.34 -9.10 3.99
N LYS A 384 13.46 -8.70 5.25
CA LYS A 384 12.33 -8.41 6.15
C LYS A 384 12.32 -6.93 6.55
N PRO A 385 12.18 -5.98 5.61
CA PRO A 385 12.41 -4.57 5.89
C PRO A 385 11.16 -3.91 6.47
N GLY A 386 10.92 -4.08 7.77
CA GLY A 386 9.70 -3.61 8.44
C GLY A 386 9.43 -2.10 8.32
N ILE A 387 10.47 -1.27 8.17
CA ILE A 387 10.32 0.18 7.94
C ILE A 387 9.84 0.46 6.52
N VAL A 388 10.39 -0.23 5.53
CA VAL A 388 10.00 -0.09 4.12
C VAL A 388 8.54 -0.51 3.92
N THR A 389 8.13 -1.64 4.49
CA THR A 389 6.73 -2.08 4.38
C THR A 389 5.76 -1.17 5.14
N ALA A 390 6.19 -0.57 6.27
CA ALA A 390 5.43 0.47 6.96
C ALA A 390 5.28 1.75 6.12
N ILE A 391 6.34 2.19 5.43
CA ILE A 391 6.30 3.32 4.49
C ILE A 391 5.30 3.03 3.37
N ALA A 392 5.40 1.86 2.74
CA ALA A 392 4.51 1.44 1.66
C ALA A 392 3.05 1.47 2.13
N LYS A 393 2.73 0.80 3.25
CA LYS A 393 1.35 0.75 3.76
C LYS A 393 0.77 2.12 4.06
N TYR A 394 1.49 2.96 4.81
CA TYR A 394 0.98 4.27 5.20
C TYR A 394 0.85 5.21 3.98
N HIS A 395 1.95 5.45 3.27
CA HIS A 395 1.95 6.47 2.22
C HIS A 395 1.13 6.07 1.00
N MET A 396 1.13 4.79 0.61
CA MET A 396 0.38 4.36 -0.58
C MET A 396 -1.14 4.40 -0.34
N THR A 397 -1.61 4.07 0.86
CA THR A 397 -3.04 4.19 1.19
C THR A 397 -3.51 5.64 1.32
N GLU A 398 -2.67 6.56 1.82
CA GLU A 398 -2.98 8.00 1.83
C GLU A 398 -2.94 8.63 0.42
N MET A 399 -2.00 8.22 -0.43
CA MET A 399 -1.97 8.64 -1.84
C MET A 399 -3.23 8.16 -2.56
N ALA A 400 -3.64 6.90 -2.35
CA ALA A 400 -4.87 6.35 -2.91
C ALA A 400 -6.11 7.13 -2.46
N ARG A 401 -6.22 7.49 -1.17
CA ARG A 401 -7.30 8.35 -0.67
C ARG A 401 -7.34 9.70 -1.42
N THR A 402 -6.18 10.31 -1.63
CA THR A 402 -6.06 11.61 -2.29
C THR A 402 -6.55 11.55 -3.75
N ILE A 403 -6.00 10.63 -4.54
CA ILE A 403 -6.32 10.53 -5.98
C ILE A 403 -7.74 10.00 -6.24
N LEU A 404 -8.29 9.21 -5.31
CA LEU A 404 -9.67 8.79 -5.39
C LEU A 404 -10.61 9.96 -5.14
N ASN A 405 -10.34 10.81 -4.14
CA ASN A 405 -11.10 12.04 -3.90
C ASN A 405 -11.04 12.97 -5.12
N ASP A 406 -9.85 13.17 -5.71
CA ASP A 406 -9.70 13.94 -6.97
C ASP A 406 -10.58 13.35 -8.08
N SER A 407 -10.65 12.02 -8.18
CA SER A 407 -11.49 11.35 -9.16
C SER A 407 -12.99 11.52 -8.90
N MET A 408 -13.41 11.48 -7.63
CA MET A 408 -14.79 11.78 -7.23
C MET A 408 -15.15 13.22 -7.64
N ASP A 409 -14.28 14.19 -7.39
CA ASP A 409 -14.51 15.61 -7.72
C ASP A 409 -14.62 15.84 -9.23
N ILE A 410 -13.73 15.24 -10.04
CA ILE A 410 -13.76 15.35 -11.50
C ILE A 410 -15.04 14.74 -12.09
N HIS A 411 -15.48 13.59 -11.57
CA HIS A 411 -16.70 12.93 -12.02
C HIS A 411 -17.98 13.60 -11.47
N SER A 412 -17.87 14.28 -10.34
CA SER A 412 -18.92 15.04 -9.67
C SER A 412 -20.18 14.19 -9.45
N GLY A 413 -21.35 14.66 -9.88
CA GLY A 413 -22.62 13.95 -9.73
C GLY A 413 -22.59 12.48 -10.18
N ARG A 414 -21.80 12.13 -11.20
CA ARG A 414 -21.67 10.74 -11.67
C ARG A 414 -21.05 9.82 -10.62
N ALA A 415 -20.05 10.30 -9.89
CA ALA A 415 -19.35 9.47 -8.91
C ALA A 415 -20.19 9.15 -7.68
N ILE A 416 -21.19 9.98 -7.36
CA ILE A 416 -22.06 9.79 -6.19
C ILE A 416 -23.39 9.09 -6.52
N GLN A 417 -23.68 8.83 -7.79
CA GLN A 417 -24.80 7.96 -8.16
C GLN A 417 -24.31 6.52 -8.19
N ASP A 418 -24.70 5.74 -7.18
CA ASP A 418 -24.35 4.33 -7.07
C ASP A 418 -25.18 3.48 -8.05
N GLY A 419 -24.59 2.40 -8.58
CA GLY A 419 -25.18 1.55 -9.60
C GLY A 419 -24.13 0.82 -10.46
N PRO A 420 -24.56 -0.09 -11.36
CA PRO A 420 -23.65 -0.88 -12.21
C PRO A 420 -22.65 -0.08 -13.05
N MET A 421 -22.96 1.17 -13.39
CA MET A 421 -22.07 2.05 -14.16
C MET A 421 -21.01 2.76 -13.30
N ASN A 422 -21.08 2.65 -11.97
CA ASN A 422 -20.19 3.35 -11.05
C ASN A 422 -18.99 2.50 -10.64
N TYR A 423 -17.85 2.75 -11.28
CA TYR A 423 -16.57 2.11 -10.96
C TYR A 423 -15.78 2.78 -9.81
N LEU A 424 -16.30 3.81 -9.14
CA LEU A 424 -15.60 4.52 -8.06
C LEU A 424 -16.19 4.27 -6.66
N ALA A 425 -17.46 3.85 -6.58
CA ALA A 425 -18.18 3.70 -5.32
C ALA A 425 -17.52 2.69 -4.36
N SER A 426 -17.29 1.45 -4.80
CA SER A 426 -16.67 0.41 -3.96
C SER A 426 -15.23 0.77 -3.54
N PRO A 427 -14.36 1.28 -4.44
CA PRO A 427 -13.09 1.90 -4.05
C PRO A 427 -13.22 2.94 -2.96
N TYR A 428 -14.20 3.84 -3.07
CA TYR A 428 -14.39 4.92 -2.09
C TYR A 428 -14.78 4.39 -0.72
N LEU A 429 -15.68 3.39 -0.68
CA LEU A 429 -16.08 2.70 0.55
C LEU A 429 -14.93 1.85 1.16
N GLY A 430 -14.00 1.38 0.34
CA GLY A 430 -12.84 0.59 0.77
C GLY A 430 -11.69 1.38 1.40
N ILE A 431 -11.53 2.66 1.06
CA ILE A 431 -10.42 3.48 1.58
C ILE A 431 -10.39 3.54 3.12
N PRO A 432 -11.50 3.77 3.84
CA PRO A 432 -11.50 3.77 5.30
C PRO A 432 -11.01 2.45 5.92
N VAL A 433 -11.25 1.31 5.26
CA VAL A 433 -10.75 0.01 5.72
C VAL A 433 -9.22 -0.05 5.60
N ALA A 434 -8.68 0.29 4.42
CA ALA A 434 -7.25 0.21 4.14
C ALA A 434 -6.38 1.09 5.07
N ILE A 435 -6.90 2.24 5.49
CA ILE A 435 -6.15 3.18 6.35
C ILE A 435 -6.18 2.76 7.83
N THR A 436 -7.09 1.85 8.19
CA THR A 436 -7.41 1.47 9.58
C THR A 436 -6.78 0.12 9.95
N VAL A 437 -6.83 -0.87 9.06
CA VAL A 437 -6.36 -2.25 9.34
C VAL A 437 -4.85 -2.42 9.10
N GLU A 438 -4.31 -3.60 9.48
CA GLU A 438 -2.87 -3.95 9.43
C GLU A 438 -1.93 -2.95 10.13
N GLY A 439 -2.45 -2.33 11.19
CA GLY A 439 -1.83 -1.22 11.89
C GLY A 439 -2.36 0.11 11.35
N ALA A 440 -3.19 0.79 12.14
CA ALA A 440 -3.76 2.07 11.76
C ALA A 440 -2.69 3.05 11.26
N ASN A 441 -3.00 3.84 10.24
CA ASN A 441 -2.06 4.79 9.64
C ASN A 441 -1.42 5.74 10.66
N ILE A 442 -2.18 6.12 11.70
CA ILE A 442 -1.68 6.91 12.83
C ILE A 442 -0.54 6.18 13.56
N LEU A 443 -0.73 4.90 13.94
CA LEU A 443 0.31 4.13 14.62
C LEU A 443 1.51 3.89 13.70
N THR A 444 1.25 3.49 12.47
CA THR A 444 2.29 3.17 11.47
C THR A 444 3.22 4.37 11.26
N ARG A 445 2.63 5.56 11.02
CA ARG A 445 3.40 6.78 10.79
C ARG A 445 4.15 7.26 12.03
N ASN A 446 3.49 7.29 13.19
CA ASN A 446 4.06 7.94 14.38
C ASN A 446 5.04 7.05 15.16
N LEU A 447 4.82 5.74 15.18
CA LEU A 447 5.59 4.79 16.01
C LEU A 447 6.53 3.89 15.20
N MET A 448 6.10 3.39 14.03
CA MET A 448 6.86 2.38 13.30
C MET A 448 7.95 3.00 12.41
N ILE A 449 7.58 3.88 11.48
CA ILE A 449 8.49 4.37 10.41
C ILE A 449 9.76 5.00 10.99
N PHE A 450 9.64 5.91 11.96
CA PHE A 450 10.81 6.57 12.55
C PHE A 450 11.17 6.05 13.93
N GLY A 451 10.21 5.71 14.79
CA GLY A 451 10.51 5.27 16.15
C GLY A 451 11.40 4.03 16.17
N GLN A 452 11.09 3.03 15.34
CA GLN A 452 11.94 1.84 15.16
C GLN A 452 13.05 2.08 14.13
N GLY A 453 12.77 2.85 13.08
CA GLY A 453 13.73 3.12 11.99
C GLY A 453 14.95 3.93 12.43
N ALA A 454 14.79 4.94 13.29
CA ALA A 454 15.89 5.75 13.79
C ALA A 454 16.91 4.93 14.58
N THR A 455 16.46 3.91 15.32
CA THR A 455 17.35 3.02 16.07
C THR A 455 17.98 1.97 15.16
N ARG A 456 17.20 1.35 14.27
CA ARG A 456 17.66 0.23 13.42
C ARG A 456 18.50 0.68 12.23
N CYS A 457 18.04 1.70 11.52
CA CYS A 457 18.66 2.16 10.27
C CYS A 457 19.88 3.07 10.53
N HIS A 458 20.03 3.61 11.75
CA HIS A 458 21.20 4.41 12.09
C HIS A 458 22.46 3.53 12.18
N PRO A 459 23.58 3.90 11.53
CA PRO A 459 24.74 2.99 11.38
C PRO A 459 25.42 2.53 12.69
N TYR A 460 25.20 3.27 13.79
CA TYR A 460 25.89 3.06 15.06
C TYR A 460 24.98 2.81 16.27
N VAL A 461 23.73 3.29 16.27
CA VAL A 461 22.93 3.39 17.52
C VAL A 461 22.56 2.01 18.06
N LEU A 462 22.08 1.09 17.21
CA LEU A 462 21.78 -0.27 17.63
C LEU A 462 23.02 -0.98 18.22
N LYS A 463 24.18 -0.83 17.56
CA LYS A 463 25.45 -1.42 18.02
C LYS A 463 25.91 -0.82 19.35
N GLU A 464 25.70 0.48 19.55
CA GLU A 464 25.97 1.16 20.82
C GLU A 464 25.05 0.65 21.94
N MET A 465 23.78 0.36 21.63
CA MET A 465 22.83 -0.26 22.56
C MET A 465 23.23 -1.69 22.94
N GLU A 466 23.64 -2.50 21.96
CA GLU A 466 24.15 -3.86 22.18
C GLU A 466 25.42 -3.86 23.05
N ALA A 467 26.39 -2.98 22.74
CA ALA A 467 27.60 -2.80 23.55
C ALA A 467 27.27 -2.34 24.98
N ALA A 468 26.25 -1.50 25.17
CA ALA A 468 25.77 -1.11 26.50
C ALA A 468 25.07 -2.27 27.23
N ALA A 469 24.34 -3.12 26.51
CA ALA A 469 23.66 -4.29 27.08
C ALA A 469 24.60 -5.48 27.34
N ASN A 470 25.87 -5.41 26.93
CA ASN A 470 26.84 -6.49 27.11
C ASN A 470 27.00 -6.85 28.62
N PRO A 471 26.82 -8.15 29.00
CA PRO A 471 27.03 -8.63 30.36
C PRO A 471 28.45 -8.37 30.87
N ASP A 472 29.47 -8.43 30.00
CA ASP A 472 30.83 -7.99 30.33
C ASP A 472 30.94 -6.47 30.17
N GLN A 473 30.90 -5.76 31.29
CA GLN A 473 30.96 -4.30 31.29
C GLN A 473 32.28 -3.73 30.75
N LYS A 474 33.41 -4.45 30.86
CA LYS A 474 34.71 -3.95 30.38
C LYS A 474 34.80 -4.09 28.86
N GLU A 475 34.30 -5.21 28.34
CA GLU A 475 34.21 -5.43 26.90
C GLU A 475 33.21 -4.47 26.26
N GLY A 476 32.00 -4.36 26.80
CA GLY A 476 30.99 -3.42 26.32
C GLY A 476 31.45 -1.96 26.33
N ALA A 477 32.16 -1.52 27.37
CA ALA A 477 32.73 -0.17 27.41
C ALA A 477 33.83 0.05 26.33
N LYS A 478 34.58 -1.01 25.99
CA LYS A 478 35.59 -0.95 24.94
C LYS A 478 34.95 -0.86 23.55
N GLU A 479 33.94 -1.67 23.28
CA GLU A 479 33.18 -1.64 22.02
C GLU A 479 32.47 -0.29 21.85
N PHE A 480 31.83 0.20 22.91
CA PHE A 480 31.16 1.50 22.89
C PHE A 480 32.10 2.67 22.60
N ASP A 481 33.31 2.67 23.19
CA ASP A 481 34.33 3.69 22.92
C ASP A 481 34.72 3.76 21.43
N ASP A 482 34.87 2.61 20.77
CA ASP A 482 35.20 2.59 19.34
C ASP A 482 34.00 2.99 18.46
N LEU A 483 32.77 2.63 18.84
CA LEU A 483 31.55 3.03 18.14
C LEU A 483 31.29 4.54 18.27
N LEU A 484 31.39 5.09 19.48
CA LEU A 484 31.13 6.51 19.78
C LEU A 484 31.98 7.44 18.92
N PHE A 485 33.28 7.15 18.75
CA PHE A 485 34.15 8.01 17.93
C PHE A 485 33.87 7.87 16.42
N LYS A 486 33.43 6.70 15.96
CA LYS A 486 32.95 6.53 14.57
C LYS A 486 31.64 7.31 14.36
N HIS A 487 30.73 7.26 15.32
CA HIS A 487 29.49 8.01 15.34
C HIS A 487 29.74 9.53 15.33
N ILE A 488 30.61 10.06 16.21
CA ILE A 488 30.98 11.49 16.19
C ILE A 488 31.55 11.91 14.84
N LYS A 489 32.46 11.11 14.26
CA LYS A 489 33.01 11.40 12.92
C LYS A 489 31.93 11.41 11.85
N HIS A 490 30.99 10.47 11.91
CA HIS A 490 29.84 10.39 11.01
C HIS A 490 28.93 11.61 11.13
N ALA A 491 28.50 11.96 12.35
CA ALA A 491 27.67 13.11 12.65
C ALA A 491 28.31 14.43 12.19
N MET A 492 29.61 14.63 12.48
CA MET A 492 30.35 15.79 11.99
C MET A 492 30.43 15.84 10.46
N GLY A 493 30.76 14.70 9.83
CA GLY A 493 30.85 14.60 8.36
C GLY A 493 29.52 14.89 7.66
N ASN A 494 28.41 14.43 8.22
CA ASN A 494 27.07 14.74 7.75
C ASN A 494 26.66 16.18 8.02
N THR A 495 27.01 16.75 9.18
CA THR A 495 26.71 18.15 9.53
C THR A 495 27.39 19.13 8.56
N PHE A 496 28.72 19.05 8.41
CA PHE A 496 29.44 19.91 7.47
C PHE A 496 29.03 19.64 6.01
N GLY A 497 28.77 18.36 5.68
CA GLY A 497 28.29 17.96 4.35
C GLY A 497 26.88 18.47 4.03
N ALA A 498 25.97 18.52 5.00
CA ALA A 498 24.62 19.05 4.87
C ALA A 498 24.66 20.56 4.69
N PHE A 499 25.40 21.27 5.56
CA PHE A 499 25.55 22.71 5.51
C PHE A 499 26.17 23.17 4.19
N GLY A 500 27.26 22.53 3.76
CA GLY A 500 27.91 22.82 2.48
C GLY A 500 27.01 22.53 1.27
N ALA A 501 26.26 21.42 1.28
CA ALA A 501 25.26 21.13 0.26
C ALA A 501 24.14 22.16 0.24
N ALA A 502 23.76 22.67 1.41
CA ALA A 502 22.69 23.64 1.54
C ALA A 502 23.07 25.03 1.00
N LEU A 503 24.29 25.49 1.28
CA LEU A 503 24.83 26.75 0.73
C LEU A 503 25.01 26.71 -0.78
N THR A 504 25.33 25.55 -1.34
CA THR A 504 25.71 25.40 -2.75
C THR A 504 24.56 24.92 -3.64
N GLY A 505 23.37 24.71 -3.08
CA GLY A 505 22.22 24.17 -3.82
C GLY A 505 22.50 22.79 -4.41
N SER A 506 23.21 21.93 -3.67
CA SER A 506 23.60 20.57 -4.10
C SER A 506 24.56 20.48 -5.30
N ARG A 507 25.07 21.61 -5.84
CA ARG A 507 25.88 21.63 -7.08
C ARG A 507 27.13 20.77 -7.02
N PHE A 508 27.79 20.72 -5.86
CA PHE A 508 29.02 19.95 -5.66
C PHE A 508 28.81 18.53 -5.11
N ILE A 509 27.55 18.11 -4.91
CA ILE A 509 27.27 16.70 -4.60
C ILE A 509 27.54 15.88 -5.86
N ARG A 510 28.31 14.80 -5.69
CA ARG A 510 28.55 13.82 -6.75
C ARG A 510 27.35 12.88 -6.87
N ALA A 511 27.01 12.51 -8.09
CA ALA A 511 26.03 11.49 -8.41
C ALA A 511 26.58 10.73 -9.62
N ASP A 512 26.67 9.41 -9.52
CA ASP A 512 27.25 8.56 -10.57
C ASP A 512 26.29 8.38 -11.77
N MET A 513 25.01 8.71 -11.56
CA MET A 513 23.94 8.67 -12.55
C MET A 513 24.01 9.89 -13.47
N SER A 514 23.52 9.74 -14.70
CA SER A 514 23.56 10.75 -15.77
C SER A 514 22.17 11.08 -16.32
N GLY A 515 22.08 12.10 -17.18
CA GLY A 515 20.84 12.48 -17.86
C GLY A 515 19.92 13.40 -17.05
N ALA A 516 18.66 13.49 -17.47
CA ALA A 516 17.68 14.47 -16.97
C ALA A 516 17.35 14.32 -15.48
N THR A 517 17.58 13.14 -14.90
CA THR A 517 17.30 12.83 -13.48
C THR A 517 18.52 13.01 -12.57
N GLN A 518 19.73 13.28 -13.11
CA GLN A 518 20.97 13.39 -12.32
C GLN A 518 20.84 14.37 -11.14
N LYS A 519 20.17 15.50 -11.36
CA LYS A 519 19.95 16.53 -10.34
C LYS A 519 19.25 15.97 -9.11
N TYR A 520 18.30 15.06 -9.30
CA TYR A 520 17.51 14.51 -8.20
C TYR A 520 18.33 13.65 -7.24
N TYR A 521 19.25 12.82 -7.74
CA TYR A 521 20.16 12.06 -6.87
C TYR A 521 21.01 12.97 -5.97
N LYS A 522 21.43 14.14 -6.49
CA LYS A 522 22.17 15.14 -5.71
C LYS A 522 21.29 15.76 -4.62
N GLU A 523 20.06 16.13 -4.96
CA GLU A 523 19.08 16.69 -4.04
C GLU A 523 18.64 15.71 -2.96
N MET A 524 18.44 14.44 -3.32
CA MET A 524 18.15 13.35 -2.39
C MET A 524 19.31 13.12 -1.42
N THR A 525 20.57 13.11 -1.89
CA THR A 525 21.74 13.05 -1.00
C THR A 525 21.73 14.22 -0.01
N ARG A 526 21.39 15.44 -0.46
CA ARG A 526 21.29 16.60 0.44
C ARG A 526 20.24 16.39 1.54
N LEU A 527 19.05 15.93 1.18
CA LEU A 527 17.97 15.69 2.15
C LEU A 527 18.25 14.48 3.05
N SER A 528 18.94 13.46 2.54
CA SER A 528 19.44 12.33 3.35
C SER A 528 20.43 12.82 4.42
N ARG A 529 21.39 13.71 4.08
CA ARG A 529 22.27 14.33 5.09
C ARG A 529 21.48 15.14 6.11
N ALA A 530 20.47 15.87 5.64
CA ALA A 530 19.62 16.65 6.52
C ALA A 530 18.85 15.76 7.50
N LEU A 531 18.32 14.63 7.04
CA LEU A 531 17.67 13.63 7.88
C LEU A 531 18.64 13.07 8.91
N ALA A 532 19.84 12.64 8.49
CA ALA A 532 20.86 12.09 9.39
C ALA A 532 21.22 13.09 10.52
N VAL A 533 21.54 14.34 10.15
CA VAL A 533 21.85 15.40 11.13
C VAL A 533 20.67 15.67 12.08
N SER A 534 19.45 15.67 11.54
CA SER A 534 18.24 15.92 12.33
C SER A 534 17.96 14.77 13.30
N ALA A 535 18.20 13.52 12.87
CA ALA A 535 18.06 12.32 13.69
C ALA A 535 19.10 12.31 14.81
N ASP A 536 20.38 12.58 14.52
CA ASP A 536 21.46 12.62 15.51
C ASP A 536 21.17 13.67 16.60
N ILE A 537 20.77 14.88 16.18
CA ILE A 537 20.42 15.95 17.12
C ILE A 537 19.14 15.61 17.91
N ALA A 538 18.16 14.96 17.28
CA ALA A 538 16.96 14.47 17.97
C ALA A 538 17.27 13.42 19.03
N MET A 539 18.07 12.41 18.70
CA MET A 539 18.50 11.40 19.66
C MET A 539 19.34 12.01 20.79
N ALA A 540 20.25 12.92 20.47
CA ALA A 540 21.12 13.57 21.45
C ALA A 540 20.38 14.50 22.43
N THR A 541 19.37 15.24 21.96
CA THR A 541 18.68 16.27 22.79
C THR A 541 17.37 15.78 23.40
N LEU A 542 16.71 14.79 22.80
CA LEU A 542 15.44 14.24 23.31
C LEU A 542 15.62 12.85 23.96
N GLY A 543 16.67 12.10 23.63
CA GLY A 543 16.93 10.78 24.20
C GLY A 543 15.70 9.86 24.11
N GLY A 544 15.36 9.19 25.22
CA GLY A 544 14.19 8.31 25.30
C GLY A 544 12.83 9.01 25.11
N ASP A 545 12.75 10.34 25.30
CA ASP A 545 11.51 11.09 25.06
C ASP A 545 11.19 11.23 23.57
N LEU A 546 12.14 10.96 22.67
CA LEU A 546 11.91 10.98 21.22
C LEU A 546 10.74 10.06 20.82
N LYS A 547 10.65 8.87 21.46
CA LYS A 547 9.53 7.92 21.25
C LYS A 547 8.18 8.52 21.66
N ARG A 548 8.16 9.38 22.69
CA ARG A 548 6.95 10.07 23.17
C ARG A 548 6.62 11.33 22.36
N LYS A 549 7.58 11.88 21.60
CA LYS A 549 7.38 13.04 20.72
C LYS A 549 6.95 12.59 19.33
N GLU A 550 5.82 11.89 19.29
CA GLU A 550 5.24 11.26 18.10
C GLU A 550 5.20 12.18 16.88
N MET A 551 4.78 13.44 17.02
CA MET A 551 4.72 14.39 15.90
C MET A 551 6.09 14.74 15.29
N ILE A 552 7.15 14.82 16.10
CA ILE A 552 8.50 15.08 15.59
C ILE A 552 9.07 13.82 14.94
N SER A 553 8.90 12.68 15.61
CA SER A 553 9.24 11.36 15.08
C SER A 553 8.59 11.12 13.72
N ALA A 554 7.28 11.33 13.61
CA ALA A 554 6.51 11.16 12.39
C ALA A 554 7.00 12.06 11.25
N ARG A 555 7.29 13.33 11.52
CA ARG A 555 7.82 14.25 10.49
C ARG A 555 9.19 13.81 9.98
N LEU A 556 10.07 13.31 10.84
CA LEU A 556 11.36 12.75 10.39
C LEU A 556 11.16 11.43 9.62
N GLY A 557 10.17 10.63 10.01
CA GLY A 557 9.73 9.44 9.26
C GLY A 557 9.19 9.77 7.87
N ASP A 558 8.42 10.85 7.73
CA ASP A 558 7.92 11.30 6.43
C ASP A 558 9.10 11.66 5.50
N VAL A 559 10.17 12.26 6.01
CA VAL A 559 11.38 12.58 5.21
C VAL A 559 12.00 11.32 4.64
N LEU A 560 12.18 10.28 5.48
CA LEU A 560 12.66 8.98 5.04
C LEU A 560 11.74 8.38 3.98
N ALA A 561 10.43 8.41 4.22
CA ALA A 561 9.45 7.84 3.32
C ALA A 561 9.46 8.51 1.94
N TYR A 562 9.50 9.84 1.88
CA TYR A 562 9.59 10.56 0.62
C TYR A 562 10.93 10.33 -0.09
N LEU A 563 12.03 10.17 0.63
CA LEU A 563 13.30 9.75 0.02
C LEU A 563 13.20 8.33 -0.56
N TYR A 564 12.55 7.41 0.14
CA TYR A 564 12.32 6.04 -0.34
C TYR A 564 11.47 6.04 -1.61
N MET A 565 10.33 6.74 -1.61
CA MET A 565 9.45 6.81 -2.78
C MET A 565 10.11 7.53 -3.97
N ALA A 566 10.93 8.55 -3.73
CA ALA A 566 11.74 9.18 -4.79
C ALA A 566 12.77 8.20 -5.38
N SER A 567 13.42 7.38 -4.54
CA SER A 567 14.32 6.32 -5.00
C SER A 567 13.58 5.31 -5.86
N ALA A 568 12.36 4.93 -5.45
CA ALA A 568 11.51 4.02 -6.20
C ALA A 568 11.18 4.57 -7.60
N ALA A 569 10.75 5.83 -7.69
CA ALA A 569 10.42 6.47 -8.97
C ALA A 569 11.62 6.52 -9.93
N LEU A 570 12.81 6.82 -9.39
CA LEU A 570 14.05 6.85 -10.15
C LEU A 570 14.52 5.45 -10.58
N LYS A 571 14.42 4.44 -9.71
CA LYS A 571 14.73 3.05 -10.06
C LYS A 571 13.78 2.52 -11.14
N LYS A 572 12.47 2.71 -11.00
CA LYS A 572 11.49 2.28 -12.00
C LYS A 572 11.82 2.85 -13.38
N TYR A 573 12.16 4.14 -13.45
CA TYR A 573 12.54 4.80 -14.71
C TYR A 573 13.78 4.17 -15.36
N GLU A 574 14.79 3.80 -14.56
CA GLU A 574 15.99 3.12 -15.03
C GLU A 574 15.70 1.68 -15.48
N ASP A 575 14.96 0.92 -14.66
CA ASP A 575 14.57 -0.47 -14.93
C ASP A 575 13.73 -0.62 -16.21
N GLU A 576 12.93 0.40 -16.55
CA GLU A 576 12.11 0.46 -17.77
C GLU A 576 12.85 1.02 -18.99
N GLY A 577 14.16 1.31 -18.86
CA GLY A 577 15.00 1.74 -19.97
C GLY A 577 14.91 3.24 -20.28
N ARG A 578 14.59 4.08 -19.29
CA ARG A 578 14.54 5.55 -19.40
C ARG A 578 13.59 6.04 -20.49
N GLN A 579 12.36 5.54 -20.47
CA GLN A 579 11.33 5.89 -21.45
C GLN A 579 11.07 7.40 -21.46
N GLN A 580 11.43 8.10 -22.54
CA GLN A 580 11.34 9.56 -22.60
C GLN A 580 9.93 10.10 -22.39
N GLN A 581 8.91 9.34 -22.81
CA GLN A 581 7.52 9.70 -22.60
C GLN A 581 7.21 9.81 -21.09
N ASP A 582 7.78 8.94 -20.26
CA ASP A 582 7.46 8.84 -18.83
C ASP A 582 8.20 9.90 -17.98
N LEU A 583 9.13 10.64 -18.59
CA LEU A 583 10.01 11.58 -17.87
C LEU A 583 9.24 12.69 -17.15
N ASP A 584 8.14 13.19 -17.72
CA ASP A 584 7.30 14.19 -17.04
C ASP A 584 6.67 13.61 -15.75
N PHE A 585 6.24 12.36 -15.76
CA PHE A 585 5.71 11.67 -14.57
C PHE A 585 6.80 11.46 -13.52
N VAL A 586 8.02 11.11 -13.94
CA VAL A 586 9.19 11.01 -13.06
C VAL A 586 9.52 12.35 -12.42
N HIS A 587 9.54 13.43 -13.20
CA HIS A 587 9.76 14.79 -12.70
C HIS A 587 8.70 15.17 -11.66
N TYR A 588 7.42 14.89 -11.93
CA TYR A 588 6.35 15.20 -10.98
C TYR A 588 6.51 14.41 -9.68
N ALA A 589 6.68 13.10 -9.78
CA ALA A 589 6.78 12.20 -8.63
C ALA A 589 7.96 12.57 -7.72
N VAL A 590 9.14 12.80 -8.30
CA VAL A 590 10.34 13.13 -7.52
C VAL A 590 10.26 14.55 -6.94
N GLN A 591 9.75 15.54 -7.69
CA GLN A 591 9.54 16.89 -7.15
C GLN A 591 8.54 16.89 -5.99
N HIS A 592 7.45 16.11 -6.11
CA HIS A 592 6.48 15.92 -5.04
C HIS A 592 7.13 15.35 -3.77
N CYS A 593 7.96 14.31 -3.90
CA CYS A 593 8.69 13.74 -2.77
C CYS A 593 9.66 14.74 -2.13
N LEU A 594 10.50 15.40 -2.93
CA LEU A 594 11.50 16.34 -2.42
C LEU A 594 10.86 17.55 -1.72
N TYR A 595 9.76 18.06 -2.28
CA TYR A 595 8.97 19.14 -1.66
C TYR A 595 8.45 18.73 -0.28
N ASN A 596 7.77 17.60 -0.18
CA ASN A 596 7.16 17.16 1.07
C ASN A 596 8.19 16.76 2.12
N ALA A 597 9.31 16.12 1.71
CA ALA A 597 10.43 15.84 2.60
C ALA A 597 11.01 17.14 3.20
N ALA A 598 11.27 18.15 2.36
CA ALA A 598 11.79 19.42 2.84
C ALA A 598 10.79 20.18 3.72
N ASN A 599 9.48 20.08 3.42
CA ASN A 599 8.44 20.66 4.26
C ASN A 599 8.36 19.97 5.63
N ALA A 600 8.39 18.64 5.67
CA ALA A 600 8.39 17.88 6.92
C ALA A 600 9.58 18.24 7.83
N LEU A 601 10.79 18.43 7.27
CA LEU A 601 11.94 18.93 8.03
C LEU A 601 11.69 20.33 8.61
N GLN A 602 11.17 21.27 7.80
CA GLN A 602 10.88 22.63 8.28
C GLN A 602 9.85 22.63 9.41
N GLU A 603 8.80 21.82 9.30
CA GLU A 603 7.81 21.68 10.36
C GLU A 603 8.40 21.05 11.62
N ALA A 604 9.27 20.05 11.48
CA ALA A 604 9.97 19.43 12.60
C ALA A 604 10.84 20.45 13.33
N PHE A 605 11.58 21.28 12.61
CA PHE A 605 12.46 22.30 13.19
C PHE A 605 11.66 23.45 13.83
N THR A 606 10.56 23.86 13.21
CA THR A 606 9.71 24.95 13.72
C THR A 606 9.01 24.54 15.01
N ASN A 607 8.59 23.27 15.11
CA ASN A 607 7.88 22.73 16.27
C ASN A 607 8.80 21.97 17.24
N TYR A 608 10.12 22.15 17.11
CA TYR A 608 11.07 21.44 17.94
C TYR A 608 10.90 21.84 19.42
N PRO A 609 10.87 20.88 20.38
CA PRO A 609 10.58 21.20 21.79
C PRO A 609 11.53 22.27 22.37
N GLN A 610 12.81 22.17 22.05
CA GLN A 610 13.82 23.17 22.40
C GLN A 610 13.97 24.16 21.25
N LYS A 611 13.35 25.35 21.36
CA LYS A 611 13.34 26.37 20.29
C LYS A 611 14.73 26.74 19.77
N ALA A 612 15.74 26.77 20.64
CA ALA A 612 17.13 27.04 20.25
C ALA A 612 17.68 25.96 19.30
N VAL A 613 17.43 24.68 19.61
CA VAL A 613 17.83 23.54 18.78
C VAL A 613 17.10 23.55 17.44
N GLY A 614 15.80 23.83 17.43
CA GLY A 614 15.03 23.98 16.19
C GLY A 614 15.57 25.08 15.26
N ARG A 615 15.94 26.24 15.83
CA ARG A 615 16.59 27.33 15.08
C ARG A 615 17.96 26.93 14.55
N LEU A 616 18.77 26.24 15.36
CA LEU A 616 20.07 25.72 14.94
C LEU A 616 19.93 24.78 13.75
N LEU A 617 19.04 23.78 13.84
CA LEU A 617 18.73 22.85 12.75
C LEU A 617 18.31 23.59 11.47
N LYS A 618 17.43 24.59 11.60
CA LYS A 618 16.99 25.41 10.45
C LYS A 618 18.17 26.12 9.78
N VAL A 619 19.10 26.71 10.55
CA VAL A 619 20.29 27.38 10.01
C VAL A 619 21.25 26.37 9.37
N LEU A 620 21.44 25.20 9.97
CA LEU A 620 22.33 24.17 9.45
C LEU A 620 21.82 23.55 8.14
N ILE A 621 20.51 23.31 8.03
CA ILE A 621 19.91 22.57 6.91
C ILE A 621 19.35 23.50 5.82
N PHE A 622 18.84 24.66 6.19
CA PHE A 622 18.24 25.64 5.29
C PHE A 622 18.78 27.07 5.55
N PRO A 623 20.11 27.31 5.48
CA PRO A 623 20.70 28.62 5.73
C PRO A 623 20.18 29.71 4.78
N LEU A 624 19.85 29.33 3.53
CA LEU A 624 19.29 30.23 2.52
C LEU A 624 17.78 30.02 2.31
N GLY A 625 17.11 29.30 3.22
CA GLY A 625 15.71 28.91 3.11
C GLY A 625 15.48 27.58 2.37
N ASN A 626 14.21 27.14 2.35
CA ASN A 626 13.78 25.99 1.57
C ASN A 626 13.45 26.43 0.13
N HIS A 627 14.05 25.75 -0.84
CA HIS A 627 13.94 26.03 -2.28
C HIS A 627 13.31 24.84 -3.04
N PHE A 628 12.98 23.74 -2.35
CA PHE A 628 12.23 22.64 -2.94
C PHE A 628 10.80 23.12 -3.18
N ALA A 629 10.38 23.14 -4.44
CA ALA A 629 9.08 23.63 -4.87
C ALA A 629 8.15 22.46 -5.24
N LYS A 630 6.84 22.71 -5.20
CA LYS A 630 5.84 21.79 -5.76
C LYS A 630 6.09 21.61 -7.27
N PRO A 631 5.61 20.49 -7.86
CA PRO A 631 5.51 20.37 -9.33
C PRO A 631 4.83 21.61 -9.93
N SER A 632 5.34 22.10 -11.07
CA SER A 632 4.79 23.30 -11.71
C SER A 632 3.43 23.03 -12.37
N ASP A 633 2.66 24.08 -12.57
CA ASP A 633 1.36 24.01 -13.26
C ASP A 633 1.55 23.49 -14.70
N ASP A 634 2.59 23.94 -15.42
CA ASP A 634 2.93 23.44 -16.75
C ASP A 634 3.17 21.92 -16.77
N LEU A 635 3.91 21.40 -15.79
CA LEU A 635 4.17 19.96 -15.68
C LEU A 635 2.87 19.21 -15.37
N THR A 636 2.05 19.78 -14.49
CA THR A 636 0.75 19.23 -14.09
C THR A 636 -0.20 19.13 -15.28
N VAL A 637 -0.26 20.18 -16.12
CA VAL A 637 -1.06 20.20 -17.36
C VAL A 637 -0.56 19.14 -18.34
N LYS A 638 0.76 18.97 -18.51
CA LYS A 638 1.31 17.91 -19.39
C LYS A 638 0.87 16.50 -18.96
N LEU A 639 0.89 16.21 -17.66
CA LEU A 639 0.41 14.92 -17.13
C LEU A 639 -1.08 14.75 -17.42
N ALA A 640 -1.90 15.78 -17.21
CA ALA A 640 -3.32 15.75 -17.52
C ALA A 640 -3.58 15.48 -19.01
N GLU A 641 -2.81 16.10 -19.91
CA GLU A 641 -2.88 15.84 -21.35
C GLU A 641 -2.46 14.42 -21.71
N ALA A 642 -1.43 13.87 -21.06
CA ALA A 642 -0.99 12.49 -21.27
C ALA A 642 -2.07 11.48 -20.86
N LEU A 643 -2.78 11.71 -19.75
CA LEU A 643 -3.91 10.86 -19.31
C LEU A 643 -5.12 10.93 -20.26
N MET A 644 -5.28 12.04 -20.98
CA MET A 644 -6.34 12.24 -21.99
C MET A 644 -5.90 11.87 -23.41
N THR A 645 -4.73 11.25 -23.57
CA THR A 645 -4.19 10.87 -24.88
C THR A 645 -3.99 9.36 -24.94
N PRO A 646 -4.63 8.64 -25.88
CA PRO A 646 -4.38 7.22 -26.07
C PRO A 646 -2.95 7.01 -26.59
N GLY A 647 -2.31 5.94 -26.12
CA GLY A 647 -0.97 5.56 -26.55
C GLY A 647 -0.18 4.85 -25.45
N ALA A 648 1.02 4.39 -25.84
CA ALA A 648 1.85 3.51 -25.02
C ALA A 648 2.17 4.06 -23.62
N GLN A 649 2.30 5.38 -23.45
CA GLN A 649 2.53 6.00 -22.14
C GLN A 649 1.36 5.76 -21.18
N ARG A 650 0.13 6.07 -21.62
CA ARG A 650 -1.07 5.86 -20.81
C ARG A 650 -1.28 4.38 -20.53
N ASP A 651 -1.05 3.53 -21.52
CA ASP A 651 -1.19 2.07 -21.39
C ASP A 651 -0.17 1.50 -20.40
N ARG A 652 1.10 1.94 -20.44
CA ARG A 652 2.10 1.55 -19.42
C ARG A 652 1.72 1.99 -18.01
N LEU A 653 1.22 3.22 -17.85
CA LEU A 653 0.84 3.75 -16.53
C LEU A 653 -0.36 3.02 -15.91
N THR A 654 -1.25 2.48 -16.75
CA THR A 654 -2.54 1.90 -16.34
C THR A 654 -2.64 0.40 -16.63
N ASN A 655 -1.50 -0.26 -16.85
CA ASN A 655 -1.43 -1.64 -17.33
C ASN A 655 -2.09 -2.69 -16.41
N LEU A 656 -2.28 -2.38 -15.12
CA LEU A 656 -2.94 -3.27 -14.17
C LEU A 656 -4.45 -3.06 -14.09
N CYS A 657 -4.99 -1.99 -14.68
CA CYS A 657 -6.43 -1.74 -14.72
C CYS A 657 -7.12 -2.76 -15.63
N TYR A 658 -8.08 -3.51 -15.10
CA TYR A 658 -8.92 -4.38 -15.94
C TYR A 658 -9.90 -3.54 -16.76
N VAL A 659 -9.87 -3.74 -18.08
CA VAL A 659 -10.82 -3.11 -19.02
C VAL A 659 -11.65 -4.22 -19.66
N GLY A 660 -12.89 -4.37 -19.21
CA GLY A 660 -13.78 -5.42 -19.70
C GLY A 660 -14.17 -5.24 -21.17
N LYS A 661 -14.42 -6.35 -21.86
CA LYS A 661 -14.84 -6.38 -23.26
C LYS A 661 -16.36 -6.46 -23.44
N ASP A 662 -17.10 -6.74 -22.37
CA ASP A 662 -18.57 -6.77 -22.38
C ASP A 662 -19.14 -5.36 -22.61
N GLU A 663 -20.21 -5.25 -23.39
CA GLU A 663 -20.86 -3.96 -23.70
C GLU A 663 -21.46 -3.23 -22.48
N ASN A 664 -21.64 -3.96 -21.37
CA ASN A 664 -22.14 -3.48 -20.09
C ASN A 664 -21.03 -3.25 -19.07
N ASP A 665 -19.76 -3.55 -19.39
CA ASP A 665 -18.64 -3.25 -18.50
C ASP A 665 -18.45 -1.73 -18.36
N SER A 666 -18.53 -1.20 -17.15
CA SER A 666 -18.51 0.26 -16.94
C SER A 666 -17.16 0.90 -17.29
N VAL A 667 -16.04 0.19 -17.07
CA VAL A 667 -14.69 0.67 -17.39
C VAL A 667 -14.44 0.55 -18.89
N GLY A 668 -14.80 -0.58 -19.48
CA GLY A 668 -14.74 -0.85 -20.92
C GLY A 668 -15.57 0.13 -21.75
N LEU A 669 -16.79 0.46 -21.28
CA LEU A 669 -17.64 1.46 -21.90
C LEU A 669 -16.99 2.86 -21.90
N MET A 670 -16.40 3.26 -20.77
CA MET A 670 -15.70 4.55 -20.66
C MET A 670 -14.49 4.61 -21.59
N GLU A 671 -13.70 3.53 -21.64
CA GLU A 671 -12.54 3.43 -22.52
C GLU A 671 -12.92 3.45 -23.99
N THR A 672 -13.94 2.69 -24.38
CA THR A 672 -14.43 2.62 -25.76
C THR A 672 -14.97 3.99 -26.22
N ALA A 673 -15.71 4.69 -25.35
CA ALA A 673 -16.17 6.04 -25.63
C ALA A 673 -15.00 7.03 -25.76
N PHE A 674 -13.96 6.90 -24.93
CA PHE A 674 -12.77 7.73 -25.01
C PHE A 674 -12.04 7.58 -26.34
N LEU A 675 -11.76 6.35 -26.76
CA LEU A 675 -11.10 6.06 -28.03
C LEU A 675 -11.92 6.57 -29.22
N ALA A 676 -13.22 6.27 -29.27
CA ALA A 676 -14.10 6.74 -30.33
C ALA A 676 -14.16 8.27 -30.43
N MET A 677 -14.22 8.97 -29.29
CA MET A 677 -14.20 10.43 -29.27
C MET A 677 -12.84 10.99 -29.69
N TYR A 678 -11.74 10.32 -29.35
CA TYR A 678 -10.40 10.76 -29.71
C TYR A 678 -10.13 10.62 -31.21
N ASP A 679 -10.65 9.56 -31.83
CA ASP A 679 -10.50 9.32 -33.27
C ASP A 679 -11.20 10.41 -34.11
N ILE A 680 -12.36 10.89 -33.66
CA ILE A 680 -13.09 11.97 -34.35
C ILE A 680 -12.60 13.39 -34.03
N LYS A 681 -11.53 13.58 -33.23
CA LYS A 681 -11.05 14.92 -32.79
C LYS A 681 -10.72 15.87 -33.95
N GLY A 682 -10.38 15.32 -35.13
CA GLY A 682 -10.16 16.09 -36.36
C GLY A 682 -11.47 16.66 -36.91
N LEU A 683 -12.52 15.84 -36.93
CA LEU A 683 -13.86 16.21 -37.37
C LEU A 683 -14.51 17.22 -36.43
N GLU A 684 -14.32 17.07 -35.13
CA GLU A 684 -14.81 18.05 -34.16
C GLU A 684 -14.16 19.43 -34.33
N ARG A 685 -12.86 19.46 -34.69
CA ARG A 685 -12.15 20.70 -35.03
C ARG A 685 -12.67 21.31 -36.33
N LYS A 686 -12.99 20.51 -37.35
CA LYS A 686 -13.66 20.99 -38.59
C LYS A 686 -15.00 21.66 -38.25
N LEU A 687 -15.84 20.97 -37.46
CA LEU A 687 -17.15 21.48 -37.05
C LEU A 687 -17.04 22.78 -36.23
N MET A 688 -16.08 22.85 -35.30
CA MET A 688 -15.82 24.07 -34.51
C MET A 688 -15.34 25.23 -35.39
N ARG A 689 -14.48 24.96 -36.38
CA ARG A 689 -14.02 25.98 -37.35
C ARG A 689 -15.19 26.50 -38.18
N ALA A 690 -16.04 25.62 -38.72
CA ALA A 690 -17.23 26.01 -39.46
C ALA A 690 -18.20 26.85 -38.61
N ALA A 691 -18.33 26.55 -37.32
CA ALA A 691 -19.12 27.36 -36.39
C ALA A 691 -18.51 28.75 -36.10
N LYS A 692 -17.18 28.89 -36.17
CA LYS A 692 -16.50 30.20 -36.11
C LYS A 692 -16.70 30.99 -37.40
N GLU A 693 -16.67 30.32 -38.55
CA GLU A 693 -16.90 30.89 -39.89
C GLU A 693 -18.38 31.23 -40.17
N GLY A 694 -19.32 30.83 -39.29
CA GLY A 694 -20.75 31.10 -39.43
C GLY A 694 -21.50 30.14 -40.35
N LYS A 695 -20.85 29.07 -40.83
CA LYS A 695 -21.46 28.03 -41.68
C LYS A 695 -22.34 27.07 -40.90
N VAL A 696 -22.08 26.90 -39.61
CA VAL A 696 -22.82 26.02 -38.70
C VAL A 696 -23.17 26.81 -37.43
N ALA A 697 -24.30 26.52 -36.81
CA ALA A 697 -24.69 27.13 -35.56
C ALA A 697 -23.66 26.83 -34.43
N ARG A 698 -23.35 27.85 -33.63
CA ARG A 698 -22.43 27.73 -32.48
C ARG A 698 -23.00 26.95 -31.31
N LYS A 699 -24.33 26.96 -31.16
CA LYS A 699 -25.09 26.28 -30.11
C LYS A 699 -26.29 25.58 -30.77
N GLY A 700 -26.82 24.55 -30.12
CA GLY A 700 -27.94 23.76 -30.63
C GLY A 700 -27.70 22.27 -30.46
N LEU A 701 -28.68 21.47 -30.87
CA LEU A 701 -28.55 20.02 -30.88
C LEU A 701 -27.45 19.61 -31.86
N LEU A 702 -26.74 18.52 -31.53
CA LEU A 702 -25.67 18.03 -32.40
C LEU A 702 -26.20 17.64 -33.77
N ALA A 703 -27.37 16.99 -33.84
CA ALA A 703 -28.01 16.58 -35.08
C ALA A 703 -28.23 17.76 -36.05
N ASP A 704 -28.78 18.88 -35.56
CA ASP A 704 -29.01 20.07 -36.37
C ASP A 704 -27.71 20.65 -36.92
N ARG A 705 -26.66 20.66 -36.08
CA ARG A 705 -25.34 21.16 -36.45
C ARG A 705 -24.65 20.27 -37.48
N LEU A 706 -24.84 18.95 -37.40
CA LEU A 706 -24.32 18.00 -38.38
C LEU A 706 -25.07 18.11 -39.71
N ALA A 707 -26.39 18.31 -39.69
CA ALA A 707 -27.18 18.55 -40.90
C ALA A 707 -26.72 19.84 -41.62
N GLN A 708 -26.50 20.93 -40.87
CA GLN A 708 -25.93 22.17 -41.44
C GLN A 708 -24.52 21.98 -41.97
N ALA A 709 -23.68 21.18 -41.29
CA ALA A 709 -22.33 20.89 -41.75
C ALA A 709 -22.32 20.06 -43.05
N LEU A 710 -23.29 19.15 -43.20
CA LEU A 710 -23.48 18.37 -44.42
C LEU A 710 -23.99 19.25 -45.57
N GLU A 711 -24.99 20.10 -45.32
CA GLU A 711 -25.54 21.04 -46.32
C GLU A 711 -24.49 22.08 -46.78
N ALA A 712 -23.59 22.49 -45.88
CA ALA A 712 -22.53 23.44 -46.18
C ALA A 712 -21.22 22.80 -46.71
N ASP A 713 -21.25 21.51 -47.08
CA ASP A 713 -20.09 20.73 -47.55
C ASP A 713 -18.87 20.78 -46.60
N VAL A 714 -19.11 20.97 -45.30
CA VAL A 714 -18.06 20.98 -44.27
C VAL A 714 -17.66 19.57 -43.87
N LEU A 715 -18.64 18.65 -43.84
CA LEU A 715 -18.48 17.25 -43.50
C LEU A 715 -19.14 16.37 -44.57
N THR A 716 -18.57 15.20 -44.84
CA THR A 716 -19.23 14.16 -45.65
C THR A 716 -20.25 13.38 -44.82
N GLN A 717 -21.14 12.63 -45.49
CA GLN A 717 -22.07 11.73 -44.78
C GLN A 717 -21.33 10.70 -43.91
N GLU A 718 -20.22 10.14 -44.40
CA GLU A 718 -19.40 9.21 -43.63
C GLU A 718 -18.80 9.85 -42.38
N GLU A 719 -18.31 11.09 -42.48
CA GLU A 719 -17.81 11.84 -41.33
C GLU A 719 -18.91 12.17 -40.31
N VAL A 720 -20.13 12.46 -40.79
CA VAL A 720 -21.32 12.63 -39.94
C VAL A 720 -21.63 11.33 -39.20
N ASP A 721 -21.67 10.20 -39.89
CA ASP A 721 -21.97 8.89 -39.32
C ASP A 721 -20.93 8.50 -38.24
N GLN A 722 -19.64 8.79 -38.48
CA GLN A 722 -18.57 8.60 -37.50
C GLN A 722 -18.78 9.44 -36.24
N ILE A 723 -19.17 10.71 -36.39
CA ILE A 723 -19.46 11.58 -35.23
C ILE A 723 -20.66 11.04 -34.45
N VAL A 724 -21.74 10.64 -35.13
CA VAL A 724 -22.94 10.11 -34.48
C VAL A 724 -22.63 8.82 -33.70
N ALA A 725 -21.85 7.91 -34.29
CA ALA A 725 -21.44 6.67 -33.63
C ALA A 725 -20.61 6.94 -32.36
N ALA A 726 -19.63 7.84 -32.44
CA ALA A 726 -18.81 8.22 -31.29
C ALA A 726 -19.62 8.97 -30.21
N ASP A 727 -20.53 9.87 -30.61
CA ASP A 727 -21.39 10.61 -29.68
C ASP A 727 -22.35 9.69 -28.93
N LYS A 728 -22.86 8.64 -29.59
CA LYS A 728 -23.71 7.61 -28.94
C LYS A 728 -22.97 6.89 -27.82
N LEU A 729 -21.71 6.47 -28.06
CA LEU A 729 -20.86 5.85 -27.05
C LEU A 729 -20.56 6.83 -25.91
N ARG A 730 -20.17 8.06 -26.25
CA ARG A 730 -19.94 9.15 -25.28
C ARG A 730 -21.16 9.38 -24.40
N TYR A 731 -22.35 9.48 -25.01
CA TYR A 731 -23.59 9.72 -24.30
C TYR A 731 -23.91 8.59 -23.35
N LYS A 732 -23.74 7.32 -23.76
CA LYS A 732 -23.89 6.15 -22.89
C LYS A 732 -22.89 6.21 -21.72
N ALA A 733 -21.60 6.44 -21.98
CA ALA A 733 -20.55 6.44 -20.96
C ALA A 733 -20.72 7.51 -19.85
N ILE A 734 -21.27 8.68 -20.20
CA ILE A 734 -21.52 9.77 -19.24
C ILE A 734 -22.86 9.66 -18.49
N GLN A 735 -23.68 8.66 -18.79
CA GLN A 735 -24.91 8.41 -18.02
C GLN A 735 -24.59 7.92 -16.60
N VAL A 736 -25.61 8.01 -15.77
CA VAL A 736 -25.70 7.37 -14.46
C VAL A 736 -26.86 6.39 -14.47
N ASP A 737 -26.84 5.44 -13.55
CA ASP A 737 -27.95 4.52 -13.40
C ASP A 737 -29.21 5.21 -12.90
N HIS A 738 -30.36 4.71 -13.36
CA HIS A 738 -31.66 5.10 -12.82
C HIS A 738 -32.51 3.87 -12.53
N PHE A 739 -33.23 3.96 -11.43
CA PHE A 739 -33.96 2.84 -10.86
C PHE A 739 -35.48 3.09 -10.93
N SER A 740 -36.27 2.08 -10.62
CA SER A 740 -37.67 2.26 -10.24
C SER A 740 -37.79 3.15 -8.99
N HIS A 741 -38.98 3.71 -8.76
CA HIS A 741 -39.21 4.65 -7.64
C HIS A 741 -38.85 4.05 -6.27
N ASP A 742 -38.98 2.73 -6.15
CA ASP A 742 -38.70 1.91 -4.97
C ASP A 742 -37.33 1.21 -5.03
N PHE A 743 -36.48 1.52 -6.02
CA PHE A 743 -35.17 0.91 -6.27
C PHE A 743 -35.16 -0.61 -6.56
N SER A 744 -36.31 -1.25 -6.74
CA SER A 744 -36.40 -2.70 -6.99
C SER A 744 -35.92 -3.14 -8.38
N ALA A 745 -35.85 -2.23 -9.36
CA ALA A 745 -35.41 -2.54 -10.72
C ALA A 745 -34.49 -1.46 -11.30
N ILE A 746 -33.46 -1.89 -12.03
CA ILE A 746 -32.55 -1.02 -12.80
C ILE A 746 -33.15 -0.78 -14.19
N HIS A 747 -33.31 0.49 -14.58
CA HIS A 747 -33.91 0.87 -15.87
C HIS A 747 -32.89 1.32 -16.92
N THR A 748 -31.62 1.57 -16.54
CA THR A 748 -30.54 2.08 -17.40
C THR A 748 -30.30 1.22 -18.65
N ASN A 749 -30.48 -0.10 -18.54
CA ASN A 749 -30.30 -1.07 -19.62
C ASN A 749 -31.65 -1.66 -20.13
N GLY A 750 -32.79 -1.17 -19.64
CA GLY A 750 -34.11 -1.65 -20.05
C GLY A 750 -34.57 -1.06 -21.38
N LYS A 751 -35.31 -1.84 -22.19
CA LYS A 751 -36.03 -1.28 -23.35
C LYS A 751 -36.91 -0.12 -22.87
N PRO A 752 -36.89 1.05 -23.54
CA PRO A 752 -37.70 2.19 -23.12
C PRO A 752 -39.17 1.76 -23.05
N LYS A 753 -39.84 2.01 -21.91
CA LYS A 753 -41.28 1.81 -21.78
C LYS A 753 -41.97 2.61 -22.89
N LYS A 754 -42.72 1.94 -23.76
CA LYS A 754 -43.55 2.56 -24.80
C LYS A 754 -44.40 3.68 -24.16
N GLY A 755 -44.22 4.92 -24.62
CA GLY A 755 -45.10 6.05 -24.25
C GLY A 755 -44.49 7.16 -23.39
N LYS A 756 -43.21 7.12 -22.99
CA LYS A 756 -42.52 8.30 -22.41
C LYS A 756 -41.71 9.02 -23.48
N ALA A 757 -41.73 10.36 -23.42
CA ALA A 757 -41.13 11.26 -24.41
C ALA A 757 -39.71 10.83 -24.77
N LYS A 758 -39.38 10.85 -26.08
CA LYS A 758 -38.02 10.69 -26.57
C LYS A 758 -37.13 11.75 -25.90
N LEU A 759 -36.37 11.37 -24.89
CA LEU A 759 -35.35 12.20 -24.26
C LEU A 759 -34.22 12.42 -25.28
N ASN A 760 -34.31 13.45 -26.14
CA ASN A 760 -33.26 13.92 -27.06
C ASN A 760 -32.31 12.83 -27.60
N THR A 761 -32.83 11.65 -27.94
CA THR A 761 -32.04 10.56 -28.49
C THR A 761 -31.86 10.86 -29.95
N ALA A 762 -30.62 11.07 -30.37
CA ALA A 762 -30.19 10.97 -31.75
C ALA A 762 -30.87 9.77 -32.41
N ALA A 763 -31.49 10.00 -33.57
CA ALA A 763 -32.05 8.95 -34.41
C ALA A 763 -30.93 8.03 -34.91
#